data_AF-A0A7Y8MRM9-F1
#
_entry.id   AF-A0A7Y8MRM9-F1
#
_cell.length_a   1.000
_cell.length_b   1.000
_cell.length_c   1.000
_cell.angle_alpha   90.00
_cell.angle_beta   90.00
_cell.angle_gamma   90.00
#
_symmetry.space_group_name_H-M   'P 1'
#
loop_
_entity.id
_entity.type
_entity.pdbx_description
1 polymer ?
#
loop_
_entity_poly.entity_id
_entity_poly.type
_entity_poly.pdbx_seq_one_letter_code
_entity_poly.pdbx_strand_id
1 'polypeptide(L)'
;MNTLLVSAGYLPLSSALSRLQQTDADLASFVVQFFQHASPQDLEAYPPDLLITLARHAWQASAERKPGGRILIVRAAPEAAHGQDILLAVNDDMPFLFDSLMNELNAQGAGIRAAFHPIIAIRRDASGKRTGVGGEGARRESFICVLMDSVGVSREQDVLNGVEQVLADVSAAVRDWRTMLGRMEESARELKKHPPAGLGADDLAESDAFLSWLLDNHFTFLGCRDYVFEAKGEGGLKPLAESGLGLLSDPERRVIRQGSDRTALTPEVREFLMQPQPIIITKGAVRSSVHRRVHLDYIGVKRFGPDGALAGERRFVGLFTSAAYHRNPSDIPLLRRKVESVVARSGLPPQSHSGKALANVLDTYPRDELFQVSEDELHDIAMGILHITERPQTRVFLRFDKFDRTISALLFMPRERFSAEAVDKASHIIADAFNGHVAASYPQFGDAPVARAYVIIARHAGQRPEVDQSALQEKIAASLRSWNDSLGAALASSHLPAARSLARRYGEAFEAAYRDEVEAGEAVRDVEIIEGLRQSGAGPGSIAIALAQGAGSPSQALHAKLFVASAQAELSTALPVFENFGLRAIEERPYRVTPRDAGGFFSMIHDYRLALSTPQPIDLAAVKARFEEAFKAVWTGEVENDSFNRLVLQAALSVREVSALRAIAKFLRQAGLTYSQAYMEDALARNPDVAGLVLRLFKARFDPGLGLEARMQETETISERINAALLDVKSLDEDRILRRFVNAVSAMLRTTYYQTSEHGVPHPVIAFKFDSHLLDDLPAPRPLYEIFVYHPRVEGVHLRFGRVARGGLRWSDRREDFRTEVLSLVKAQQVKNAVIVPVGAKGGFFPKQLPLGGTREEFQAEGIAAYKMFVSTLLDLTDNLVAGEIVPPALTVRHDGDDPYLVVAADKGTATFSDTANGIATARGFWLGDAFASGGSKGYDHKKMGITARGAWEAVKRHFREMGHDTQSEPFSVIGVGDMSGDVFGNGMLLSDKIRLIAAFDHRDIFLDPDPDMAVSFRERQRLFALPRSSWADYDRALISPGGGVY
;
A
#
# COMPACT_ATOMS: atom_id res chain seq x y z
N MET A 1 62.82 -24.09 26.87
CA MET A 1 61.36 -24.34 26.92
C MET A 1 60.60 -23.14 27.48
N ASN A 2 60.94 -22.58 28.66
CA ASN A 2 60.28 -21.35 29.16
C ASN A 2 60.47 -20.09 28.29
N THR A 3 61.56 -19.99 27.52
CA THR A 3 61.86 -18.76 26.74
C THR A 3 61.12 -18.64 25.40
N LEU A 4 60.57 -19.73 24.86
CA LEU A 4 59.87 -19.71 23.56
C LEU A 4 58.39 -19.29 23.69
N LEU A 5 57.74 -19.63 24.80
CA LEU A 5 56.32 -19.31 25.03
C LEU A 5 56.08 -17.89 25.54
N VAL A 6 57.05 -17.28 26.25
CA VAL A 6 56.93 -15.87 26.67
C VAL A 6 57.00 -14.92 25.47
N SER A 7 57.69 -15.29 24.38
CA SER A 7 57.73 -14.45 23.17
C SER A 7 56.45 -14.49 22.32
N ALA A 8 55.56 -15.47 22.55
CA ALA A 8 54.31 -15.65 21.80
C ALA A 8 53.05 -15.15 22.53
N GLY A 9 53.16 -14.66 23.78
CA GLY A 9 52.09 -13.88 24.42
C GLY A 9 50.90 -14.64 25.05
N TYR A 10 50.92 -15.98 25.18
CA TYR A 10 49.79 -16.72 25.76
C TYR A 10 50.04 -17.20 27.20
N LEU A 11 49.84 -16.28 28.16
CA LEU A 11 49.79 -16.55 29.61
C LEU A 11 48.84 -17.70 30.06
N PRO A 12 47.69 -18.00 29.41
CA PRO A 12 46.70 -18.96 29.93
C PRO A 12 47.16 -20.43 29.99
N LEU A 13 48.02 -20.89 29.06
CA LEU A 13 48.47 -22.29 28.99
C LEU A 13 49.67 -22.60 29.91
N SER A 14 50.33 -21.56 30.44
CA SER A 14 51.63 -21.67 31.12
C SER A 14 51.61 -22.49 32.41
N SER A 15 50.57 -22.34 33.24
CA SER A 15 50.43 -23.03 34.53
C SER A 15 50.13 -24.52 34.35
N ALA A 16 49.29 -24.86 33.36
CA ALA A 16 48.91 -26.23 33.07
C ALA A 16 50.01 -26.99 32.31
N LEU A 17 50.76 -26.32 31.41
CA LEU A 17 51.97 -26.87 30.78
C LEU A 17 53.08 -27.18 31.79
N SER A 18 53.26 -26.33 32.80
CA SER A 18 54.28 -26.56 33.85
C SER A 18 53.99 -27.83 34.68
N ARG A 19 52.72 -28.13 34.96
CA ARG A 19 52.30 -29.38 35.63
C ARG A 19 52.49 -30.61 34.74
N LEU A 20 52.18 -30.47 33.45
CA LEU A 20 52.41 -31.51 32.44
C LEU A 20 53.89 -31.84 32.26
N GLN A 21 54.77 -30.84 32.25
CA GLN A 21 56.20 -31.05 32.06
C GLN A 21 56.84 -31.86 33.21
N GLN A 22 56.27 -31.82 34.41
CA GLN A 22 56.72 -32.62 35.56
C GLN A 22 56.23 -34.08 35.51
N THR A 23 55.19 -34.38 34.72
CA THR A 23 54.52 -35.69 34.71
C THR A 23 54.71 -36.47 33.40
N ASP A 24 54.77 -35.78 32.25
CA ASP A 24 55.02 -36.35 30.93
C ASP A 24 55.69 -35.29 30.03
N ALA A 25 57.03 -35.32 29.99
CA ALA A 25 57.84 -34.33 29.26
C ALA A 25 57.63 -34.38 27.74
N ASP A 26 57.34 -35.55 27.18
CA ASP A 26 57.10 -35.75 25.75
C ASP A 26 55.73 -35.19 25.34
N LEU A 27 54.69 -35.44 26.16
CA LEU A 27 53.38 -34.81 25.97
C LEU A 27 53.46 -33.29 26.13
N ALA A 28 54.21 -32.79 27.11
CA ALA A 28 54.40 -31.34 27.27
C ALA A 28 55.07 -30.72 26.03
N SER A 29 56.08 -31.37 25.46
CA SER A 29 56.72 -30.96 24.21
C SER A 29 55.75 -30.99 23.02
N PHE A 30 54.89 -32.01 22.94
CA PHE A 30 53.86 -32.12 21.92
C PHE A 30 52.83 -30.99 22.01
N VAL A 31 52.28 -30.69 23.20
CA VAL A 31 51.28 -29.62 23.38
C VAL A 31 51.82 -28.27 22.92
N VAL A 32 53.09 -27.97 23.22
CA VAL A 32 53.73 -26.72 22.78
C VAL A 32 53.81 -26.65 21.26
N GLN A 33 54.27 -27.71 20.60
CA GLN A 33 54.32 -27.78 19.14
C GLN A 33 52.92 -27.78 18.50
N PHE A 34 51.94 -28.35 19.20
CA PHE A 34 50.58 -28.49 18.70
C PHE A 34 49.87 -27.14 18.53
N PHE A 35 50.14 -26.19 19.44
CA PHE A 35 49.56 -24.86 19.42
C PHE A 35 50.55 -23.75 18.98
N GLN A 36 51.76 -24.10 18.54
CA GLN A 36 52.84 -23.15 18.24
C GLN A 36 52.45 -22.06 17.22
N HIS A 37 51.56 -22.39 16.28
CA HIS A 37 51.10 -21.50 15.22
C HIS A 37 49.58 -21.29 15.23
N ALA A 38 48.92 -21.60 16.35
CA ALA A 38 47.48 -21.41 16.49
C ALA A 38 47.11 -19.91 16.50
N SER A 39 45.92 -19.59 16.00
CA SER A 39 45.39 -18.22 16.03
C SER A 39 45.18 -17.77 17.49
N PRO A 40 45.52 -16.51 17.85
CA PRO A 40 45.18 -15.94 19.15
C PRO A 40 43.72 -16.12 19.53
N GLN A 41 42.83 -15.88 18.55
CA GLN A 41 41.39 -15.92 18.76
C GLN A 41 40.92 -17.35 19.06
N ASP A 42 41.50 -18.36 18.41
CA ASP A 42 41.17 -19.77 18.64
C ASP A 42 41.67 -20.24 20.02
N LEU A 43 42.80 -19.70 20.50
CA LEU A 43 43.32 -20.01 21.83
C LEU A 43 42.53 -19.31 22.95
N GLU A 44 42.04 -18.10 22.71
CA GLU A 44 41.23 -17.34 23.68
C GLU A 44 39.78 -17.83 23.76
N ALA A 45 39.25 -18.36 22.66
CA ALA A 45 37.86 -18.85 22.58
C ALA A 45 37.59 -20.07 23.49
N TYR A 46 38.63 -20.75 23.97
CA TYR A 46 38.49 -22.00 24.72
C TYR A 46 39.31 -22.02 26.02
N PRO A 47 38.78 -22.63 27.10
CA PRO A 47 39.52 -22.77 28.35
C PRO A 47 40.84 -23.56 28.17
N PRO A 48 41.93 -23.18 28.86
CA PRO A 48 43.22 -23.88 28.74
C PRO A 48 43.17 -25.39 29.01
N ASP A 49 42.31 -25.83 29.94
CA ASP A 49 42.13 -27.25 30.26
C ASP A 49 41.48 -28.03 29.10
N LEU A 50 40.60 -27.40 28.33
CA LEU A 50 40.02 -28.00 27.13
C LEU A 50 41.07 -28.10 26.02
N LEU A 51 41.86 -27.05 25.77
CA LEU A 51 42.95 -27.07 24.80
C LEU A 51 43.98 -28.18 25.10
N ILE A 52 44.32 -28.38 26.37
CA ILE A 52 45.18 -29.48 26.80
C ILE A 52 44.51 -30.83 26.58
N THR A 53 43.20 -30.94 26.83
CA THR A 53 42.44 -32.16 26.58
C THR A 53 42.43 -32.52 25.10
N LEU A 54 42.27 -31.54 24.21
CA LEU A 54 42.35 -31.72 22.75
C LEU A 54 43.73 -32.24 22.32
N ALA A 55 44.81 -31.59 22.77
CA ALA A 55 46.16 -32.03 22.45
C ALA A 55 46.49 -33.41 23.05
N ARG A 56 46.01 -33.71 24.27
CA ARG A 56 46.13 -35.05 24.88
C ARG A 56 45.37 -36.11 24.09
N HIS A 57 44.19 -35.77 23.57
CA HIS A 57 43.43 -36.65 22.71
C HIS A 57 44.21 -36.97 21.42
N ALA A 58 44.72 -35.94 20.75
CA ALA A 58 45.56 -36.10 19.57
C ALA A 58 46.82 -36.94 19.86
N TRP A 59 47.44 -36.73 21.01
CA TRP A 59 48.59 -37.52 21.49
C TRP A 59 48.24 -39.00 21.69
N GLN A 60 47.13 -39.31 22.36
CA GLN A 60 46.71 -40.69 22.63
C GLN A 60 46.25 -41.40 21.36
N ALA A 61 45.40 -40.75 20.57
CA ALA A 61 44.88 -41.30 19.31
C ALA A 61 46.01 -41.63 18.32
N SER A 62 47.09 -40.85 18.31
CA SER A 62 48.24 -41.04 17.41
C SER A 62 49.37 -41.90 17.98
N ALA A 63 49.14 -42.61 19.10
CA ALA A 63 50.17 -43.44 19.76
C ALA A 63 50.78 -44.48 18.81
N GLU A 64 49.97 -45.08 17.94
CA GLU A 64 50.38 -46.07 16.95
C GLU A 64 49.93 -45.63 15.55
N ARG A 65 50.88 -45.48 14.62
CA ARG A 65 50.62 -45.18 13.21
C ARG A 65 51.75 -45.72 12.35
N LYS A 66 51.42 -46.53 11.35
CA LYS A 66 52.41 -46.99 10.35
C LYS A 66 52.68 -45.88 9.33
N PRO A 67 53.88 -45.78 8.74
CA PRO A 67 54.14 -44.90 7.60
C PRO A 67 53.13 -45.13 6.46
N GLY A 68 52.63 -44.07 5.84
CA GLY A 68 51.55 -44.13 4.84
C GLY A 68 50.15 -44.41 5.40
N GLY A 69 50.02 -44.79 6.68
CA GLY A 69 48.73 -44.94 7.36
C GLY A 69 48.18 -43.60 7.82
N ARG A 70 46.85 -43.48 7.86
CA ARG A 70 46.14 -42.28 8.33
C ARG A 70 45.35 -42.58 9.59
N ILE A 71 45.13 -41.57 10.42
CA ILE A 71 44.21 -41.65 11.55
C ILE A 71 43.12 -40.62 11.29
N LEU A 72 41.87 -41.05 11.32
CA LEU A 72 40.71 -40.18 11.16
C LEU A 72 39.68 -40.52 12.24
N ILE A 73 39.33 -39.53 13.05
CA ILE A 73 38.48 -39.69 14.22
C ILE A 73 37.54 -38.49 14.28
N VAL A 74 36.22 -38.73 14.35
CA VAL A 74 35.23 -37.74 14.78
C VAL A 74 34.70 -38.19 16.13
N ARG A 75 34.60 -37.27 17.10
CA ARG A 75 33.96 -37.54 18.39
C ARG A 75 33.30 -36.28 18.94
N ALA A 76 32.26 -36.46 19.75
CA ALA A 76 31.77 -35.40 20.61
C ALA A 76 32.90 -34.83 21.46
N ALA A 77 33.02 -33.51 21.46
CA ALA A 77 33.94 -32.82 22.34
C ALA A 77 33.50 -33.00 23.81
N PRO A 78 34.41 -32.89 24.78
CA PRO A 78 34.07 -32.90 26.20
C PRO A 78 32.97 -31.85 26.52
N GLU A 79 32.16 -32.05 27.56
CA GLU A 79 31.02 -31.17 27.94
C GLU A 79 31.38 -29.67 28.00
N ALA A 80 32.64 -29.33 28.30
CA ALA A 80 33.17 -27.97 28.34
C ALA A 80 33.29 -27.27 26.96
N ALA A 81 33.05 -27.98 25.86
CA ALA A 81 33.13 -27.47 24.48
C ALA A 81 31.76 -27.13 23.87
N HIS A 82 30.74 -26.88 24.69
CA HIS A 82 29.42 -26.39 24.27
C HIS A 82 28.70 -27.26 23.22
N GLY A 83 28.84 -28.58 23.27
CA GLY A 83 28.18 -29.50 22.33
C GLY A 83 28.76 -29.48 20.91
N GLN A 84 30.07 -29.20 20.78
CA GLN A 84 30.83 -29.29 19.53
C GLN A 84 31.37 -30.72 19.30
N ASP A 85 31.72 -31.03 18.05
CA ASP A 85 32.45 -32.25 17.67
C ASP A 85 33.91 -31.91 17.32
N ILE A 86 34.82 -32.87 17.55
CA ILE A 86 36.23 -32.78 17.20
C ILE A 86 36.50 -33.75 16.06
N LEU A 87 37.02 -33.23 14.95
CA LEU A 87 37.65 -34.02 13.92
C LEU A 87 39.17 -33.99 14.10
N LEU A 88 39.79 -35.14 14.24
CA LEU A 88 41.24 -35.32 14.23
C LEU A 88 41.65 -36.12 13.00
N ALA A 89 42.50 -35.53 12.17
CA ALA A 89 43.20 -36.20 11.07
C ALA A 89 44.72 -36.16 11.28
N VAL A 90 45.39 -37.31 11.24
CA VAL A 90 46.85 -37.41 11.35
C VAL A 90 47.41 -38.15 10.15
N ASN A 91 48.32 -37.49 9.41
CA ASN A 91 48.86 -37.97 8.14
C ASN A 91 50.38 -37.74 8.05
N ASP A 92 51.04 -38.38 7.08
CA ASP A 92 52.38 -37.95 6.66
C ASP A 92 52.30 -36.50 6.12
N ASP A 93 53.29 -35.66 6.42
CA ASP A 93 53.30 -34.26 5.97
C ASP A 93 53.42 -34.15 4.44
N MET A 94 52.47 -33.46 3.80
CA MET A 94 52.47 -33.18 2.36
C MET A 94 51.61 -31.95 2.02
N PRO A 95 51.80 -31.32 0.85
CA PRO A 95 50.99 -30.20 0.41
C PRO A 95 49.49 -30.55 0.30
N PHE A 96 48.64 -29.53 0.45
CA PHE A 96 47.18 -29.58 0.27
C PHE A 96 46.36 -30.35 1.31
N LEU A 97 46.93 -30.82 2.42
CA LEU A 97 46.15 -31.58 3.41
C LEU A 97 45.09 -30.73 4.11
N PHE A 98 45.51 -29.58 4.66
CA PHE A 98 44.66 -28.74 5.51
C PHE A 98 43.52 -28.08 4.74
N ASP A 99 43.85 -27.32 3.69
CA ASP A 99 42.89 -26.63 2.84
C ASP A 99 41.91 -27.58 2.14
N SER A 100 42.34 -28.75 1.67
CA SER A 100 41.42 -29.76 1.09
C SER A 100 40.42 -30.27 2.13
N LEU A 101 40.89 -30.59 3.34
CA LEU A 101 40.03 -31.05 4.44
C LEU A 101 39.03 -29.96 4.85
N MET A 102 39.48 -28.71 5.01
CA MET A 102 38.61 -27.58 5.37
C MET A 102 37.55 -27.31 4.31
N ASN A 103 37.90 -27.43 3.04
CA ASN A 103 36.95 -27.26 1.94
C ASN A 103 35.87 -28.35 1.92
N GLU A 104 36.20 -29.58 2.29
CA GLU A 104 35.24 -30.67 2.39
C GLU A 104 34.30 -30.50 3.59
N LEU A 105 34.81 -30.06 4.73
CA LEU A 105 33.98 -29.77 5.90
C LEU A 105 32.96 -28.66 5.61
N ASN A 106 33.41 -27.54 5.03
CA ASN A 106 32.52 -26.45 4.64
C ASN A 106 31.46 -26.91 3.63
N ALA A 107 31.84 -27.78 2.70
CA ALA A 107 30.94 -28.33 1.70
C ALA A 107 29.82 -29.20 2.27
N GLN A 108 30.11 -29.94 3.34
CA GLN A 108 29.10 -30.70 4.07
C GLN A 108 28.33 -29.82 5.06
N GLY A 109 28.58 -28.50 5.09
CA GLY A 109 27.91 -27.57 6.00
C GLY A 109 28.31 -27.75 7.46
N ALA A 110 29.52 -28.28 7.73
CA ALA A 110 30.05 -28.36 9.09
C ALA A 110 30.51 -26.98 9.54
N GLY A 111 29.87 -26.43 10.57
CA GLY A 111 30.21 -25.11 11.12
C GLY A 111 31.55 -25.14 11.85
N ILE A 112 32.63 -24.71 11.21
CA ILE A 112 33.98 -24.71 11.79
C ILE A 112 34.09 -23.61 12.85
N ARG A 113 34.58 -23.97 14.04
CA ARG A 113 34.73 -23.07 15.20
C ARG A 113 36.18 -22.72 15.52
N ALA A 114 37.07 -23.69 15.39
CA ALA A 114 38.53 -23.49 15.51
C ALA A 114 39.27 -24.61 14.78
N ALA A 115 40.49 -24.34 14.32
CA ALA A 115 41.32 -25.33 13.64
C ALA A 115 42.79 -25.22 14.02
N PHE A 116 43.38 -26.34 14.42
CA PHE A 116 44.80 -26.46 14.78
C PHE A 116 45.46 -27.45 13.83
N HIS A 117 46.43 -27.00 13.02
CA HIS A 117 47.05 -27.82 11.97
C HIS A 117 48.59 -27.92 12.02
N PRO A 118 49.21 -28.24 13.17
CA PRO A 118 50.66 -28.26 13.34
C PRO A 118 51.34 -29.40 12.56
N ILE A 119 52.56 -29.14 12.08
CA ILE A 119 53.47 -30.16 11.54
C ILE A 119 54.47 -30.53 12.63
N ILE A 120 54.42 -31.76 13.12
CA ILE A 120 55.19 -32.22 14.27
C ILE A 120 56.12 -33.36 13.84
N ALA A 121 57.39 -33.28 14.23
CA ALA A 121 58.35 -34.37 14.01
C ALA A 121 58.16 -35.46 15.07
N ILE A 122 57.78 -36.68 14.66
CA ILE A 122 57.52 -37.82 15.55
C ILE A 122 58.50 -38.96 15.24
N ARG A 123 59.11 -39.54 16.28
CA ARG A 123 59.88 -40.80 16.17
C ARG A 123 58.96 -41.98 16.46
N ARG A 124 59.03 -42.99 15.61
CA ARG A 124 58.27 -44.24 15.75
C ARG A 124 59.19 -45.44 15.57
N ASP A 125 58.88 -46.55 16.23
CA ASP A 125 59.55 -47.82 15.98
C ASP A 125 59.01 -48.53 14.72
N ALA A 126 59.56 -49.70 14.38
CA ALA A 126 59.17 -50.48 13.21
C ALA A 126 57.71 -50.96 13.24
N SER A 127 57.07 -51.02 14.41
CA SER A 127 55.66 -51.38 14.58
C SER A 127 54.70 -50.19 14.36
N GLY A 128 55.24 -48.96 14.31
CA GLY A 128 54.49 -47.71 14.20
C GLY A 128 54.19 -47.04 15.55
N LYS A 129 54.70 -47.61 16.66
CA LYS A 129 54.50 -47.05 18.00
C LYS A 129 55.41 -45.85 18.22
N ARG A 130 54.85 -44.75 18.73
CA ARG A 130 55.59 -43.53 19.04
C ARG A 130 56.62 -43.78 20.14
N THR A 131 57.87 -43.39 19.89
CA THR A 131 59.01 -43.48 20.82
C THR A 131 59.57 -42.11 21.24
N GLY A 132 59.04 -41.01 20.68
CA GLY A 132 59.30 -39.64 21.16
C GLY A 132 58.95 -38.56 20.14
N VAL A 133 59.19 -37.30 20.52
CA VAL A 133 58.96 -36.09 19.69
C VAL A 133 60.31 -35.43 19.33
N GLY A 134 60.50 -35.04 18.07
CA GLY A 134 61.72 -34.40 17.55
C GLY A 134 62.90 -35.35 17.35
N GLY A 135 64.12 -34.82 17.20
CA GLY A 135 65.38 -35.58 17.15
C GLY A 135 65.67 -36.35 15.84
N GLU A 136 66.84 -37.00 15.79
CA GLU A 136 67.32 -37.73 14.61
C GLU A 136 66.45 -38.96 14.30
N GLY A 137 66.13 -39.19 13.03
CA GLY A 137 65.23 -40.28 12.59
C GLY A 137 63.71 -39.98 12.74
N ALA A 138 63.32 -38.81 13.23
CA ALA A 138 61.91 -38.39 13.28
C ALA A 138 61.35 -38.07 11.89
N ARG A 139 60.08 -38.41 11.66
CA ARG A 139 59.35 -38.05 10.44
C ARG A 139 58.34 -36.94 10.75
N ARG A 140 58.12 -36.05 9.79
CA ARG A 140 57.11 -35.00 9.91
C ARG A 140 55.72 -35.58 9.69
N GLU A 141 54.84 -35.36 10.65
CA GLU A 141 53.44 -35.73 10.59
C GLU A 141 52.59 -34.45 10.66
N SER A 142 51.57 -34.37 9.80
CA SER A 142 50.57 -33.30 9.83
C SER A 142 49.44 -33.74 10.76
N PHE A 143 49.22 -32.97 11.83
CA PHE A 143 48.07 -33.11 12.70
C PHE A 143 47.08 -32.03 12.32
N ILE A 144 45.84 -32.39 12.03
CA ILE A 144 44.74 -31.45 11.76
C ILE A 144 43.64 -31.75 12.77
N CYS A 145 43.36 -30.81 13.64
CA CYS A 145 42.32 -30.89 14.65
C CYS A 145 41.34 -29.75 14.43
N VAL A 146 40.08 -30.08 14.13
CA VAL A 146 39.03 -29.10 13.84
C VAL A 146 37.92 -29.26 14.86
N LEU A 147 37.58 -28.17 15.55
CA LEU A 147 36.36 -28.08 16.36
C LEU A 147 35.27 -27.56 15.45
N MET A 148 34.15 -28.26 15.41
CA MET A 148 32.99 -27.93 14.58
C MET A 148 31.70 -28.07 15.37
N ASP A 149 30.64 -27.42 14.91
CA ASP A 149 29.29 -27.65 15.40
C ASP A 149 28.94 -29.15 15.28
N SER A 150 28.13 -29.68 16.20
CA SER A 150 27.84 -31.11 16.20
C SER A 150 27.17 -31.54 14.90
N VAL A 151 27.74 -32.56 14.26
CA VAL A 151 27.24 -33.12 12.99
C VAL A 151 26.15 -34.16 13.21
N GLY A 152 26.03 -34.67 14.44
CA GLY A 152 25.07 -35.70 14.83
C GLY A 152 25.43 -37.12 14.35
N VAL A 153 24.95 -38.13 15.08
CA VAL A 153 25.31 -39.55 14.86
C VAL A 153 24.98 -40.05 13.45
N SER A 154 23.94 -39.49 12.81
CA SER A 154 23.53 -39.90 11.46
C SER A 154 24.45 -39.41 10.34
N ARG A 155 25.26 -38.37 10.57
CA ARG A 155 26.13 -37.76 9.54
C ARG A 155 27.62 -37.96 9.80
N GLU A 156 27.98 -38.44 10.98
CA GLU A 156 29.37 -38.69 11.38
C GLU A 156 30.13 -39.52 10.34
N GLN A 157 29.52 -40.62 9.88
CA GLN A 157 30.15 -41.52 8.91
C GLN A 157 30.32 -40.87 7.53
N ASP A 158 29.41 -39.99 7.11
CA ASP A 158 29.51 -39.27 5.83
C ASP A 158 30.65 -38.25 5.84
N VAL A 159 30.83 -37.56 6.97
CA VAL A 159 31.96 -36.64 7.19
C VAL A 159 33.28 -37.41 7.17
N LEU A 160 33.35 -38.53 7.88
CA LEU A 160 34.54 -39.40 7.90
C LEU A 160 34.89 -39.92 6.49
N ASN A 161 33.91 -40.47 5.77
CA ASN A 161 34.10 -40.99 4.42
C ASN A 161 34.56 -39.89 3.45
N GLY A 162 33.96 -38.69 3.52
CA GLY A 162 34.33 -37.56 2.69
C GLY A 162 35.76 -37.09 2.94
N VAL A 163 36.14 -36.90 4.21
CA VAL A 163 37.50 -36.50 4.58
C VAL A 163 38.52 -37.59 4.22
N GLU A 164 38.20 -38.87 4.43
CA GLU A 164 39.07 -39.98 4.05
C GLU A 164 39.33 -39.99 2.53
N GLN A 165 38.27 -39.84 1.72
CA GLN A 165 38.42 -39.78 0.27
C GLN A 165 39.29 -38.59 -0.16
N VAL A 166 39.07 -37.42 0.42
CA VAL A 166 39.87 -36.21 0.12
C VAL A 166 41.35 -36.40 0.45
N LEU A 167 41.66 -36.98 1.61
CA LEU A 167 43.06 -37.24 1.99
C LEU A 167 43.71 -38.32 1.11
N ALA A 168 42.93 -39.28 0.62
CA ALA A 168 43.41 -40.27 -0.36
C ALA A 168 43.73 -39.62 -1.72
N ASP A 169 42.86 -38.73 -2.17
CA ASP A 169 43.02 -37.95 -3.40
C ASP A 169 44.27 -37.04 -3.34
N VAL A 170 44.48 -36.35 -2.21
CA VAL A 170 45.70 -35.55 -1.96
C VAL A 170 46.94 -36.44 -2.05
N SER A 171 46.93 -37.59 -1.36
CA SER A 171 48.05 -38.52 -1.35
C SER A 171 48.38 -39.05 -2.76
N ALA A 172 47.36 -39.40 -3.55
CA ALA A 172 47.55 -39.86 -4.92
C ALA A 172 48.14 -38.77 -5.82
N ALA A 173 47.59 -37.55 -5.75
CA ALA A 173 48.06 -36.41 -6.55
C ALA A 173 49.53 -36.04 -6.22
N VAL A 174 49.89 -36.00 -4.94
CA VAL A 174 51.26 -35.66 -4.51
C VAL A 174 52.25 -36.78 -4.87
N ARG A 175 51.88 -38.05 -4.68
CA ARG A 175 52.73 -39.20 -5.02
C ARG A 175 53.14 -39.19 -6.50
N ASP A 176 52.17 -38.93 -7.38
CA ASP A 176 52.39 -39.04 -8.83
C ASP A 176 52.78 -37.72 -9.49
N TRP A 177 52.87 -36.62 -8.74
CA TRP A 177 53.15 -35.26 -9.22
C TRP A 177 54.32 -35.17 -10.22
N ARG A 178 55.50 -35.69 -9.82
CA ARG A 178 56.71 -35.65 -10.67
C ARG A 178 56.54 -36.45 -11.96
N THR A 179 55.83 -37.58 -11.89
CA THR A 179 55.52 -38.40 -13.07
C THR A 179 54.57 -37.65 -14.01
N MET A 180 53.57 -36.93 -13.47
CA MET A 180 52.66 -36.12 -14.28
C MET A 180 53.37 -34.96 -14.99
N LEU A 181 54.33 -34.29 -14.33
CA LEU A 181 55.19 -33.29 -14.99
C LEU A 181 55.97 -33.89 -16.15
N GLY A 182 56.62 -35.05 -15.94
CA GLY A 182 57.34 -35.76 -16.99
C GLY A 182 56.44 -36.18 -18.17
N ARG A 183 55.17 -36.51 -17.92
CA ARG A 183 54.17 -36.79 -18.97
C ARG A 183 53.80 -35.55 -19.77
N MET A 184 53.75 -34.37 -19.15
CA MET A 184 53.51 -33.10 -19.86
C MET A 184 54.72 -32.73 -20.73
N GLU A 185 55.94 -32.87 -20.21
CA GLU A 185 57.18 -32.69 -20.99
C GLU A 185 57.25 -33.64 -22.20
N GLU A 186 56.87 -34.91 -22.00
CA GLU A 186 56.77 -35.90 -23.08
C GLU A 186 55.77 -35.44 -24.15
N SER A 187 54.62 -34.90 -23.74
CA SER A 187 53.59 -34.41 -24.66
C SER A 187 54.09 -33.23 -25.50
N ALA A 188 54.80 -32.28 -24.87
CA ALA A 188 55.42 -31.16 -25.59
C ALA A 188 56.47 -31.64 -26.61
N ARG A 189 57.29 -32.64 -26.27
CA ARG A 189 58.25 -33.25 -27.21
C ARG A 189 57.56 -34.01 -28.34
N GLU A 190 56.52 -34.80 -28.04
CA GLU A 190 55.75 -35.53 -29.05
C GLU A 190 55.09 -34.57 -30.05
N LEU A 191 54.49 -33.48 -29.57
CA LEU A 191 53.83 -32.48 -30.42
C LEU A 191 54.83 -31.81 -31.39
N LYS A 192 56.06 -31.51 -30.96
CA LYS A 192 57.12 -30.99 -31.85
C LYS A 192 57.56 -32.00 -32.90
N LYS A 193 57.64 -33.27 -32.52
CA LYS A 193 58.12 -34.36 -33.37
C LYS A 193 57.08 -34.77 -34.43
N HIS A 194 55.80 -34.75 -34.05
CA HIS A 194 54.67 -35.14 -34.88
C HIS A 194 53.59 -34.04 -34.81
N PRO A 195 53.80 -32.90 -35.50
CA PRO A 195 52.79 -31.84 -35.52
C PRO A 195 51.57 -32.25 -36.35
N PRO A 196 50.37 -31.72 -36.02
CA PRO A 196 49.16 -31.98 -36.80
C PRO A 196 49.26 -31.48 -38.24
N ALA A 197 48.66 -32.22 -39.17
CA ALA A 197 48.58 -31.81 -40.56
C ALA A 197 47.77 -30.50 -40.70
N GLY A 198 48.35 -29.48 -41.34
CA GLY A 198 47.68 -28.20 -41.61
C GLY A 198 47.78 -27.13 -40.52
N LEU A 199 48.52 -27.37 -39.42
CA LEU A 199 48.79 -26.35 -38.40
C LEU A 199 49.99 -25.47 -38.80
N GLY A 200 49.84 -24.14 -38.69
CA GLY A 200 50.92 -23.18 -38.97
C GLY A 200 52.05 -23.25 -37.94
N ALA A 201 53.25 -22.82 -38.33
CA ALA A 201 54.44 -22.81 -37.46
C ALA A 201 54.25 -21.93 -36.20
N ASP A 202 53.58 -20.78 -36.35
CA ASP A 202 53.30 -19.86 -35.24
C ASP A 202 52.29 -20.45 -34.25
N ASP A 203 51.28 -21.19 -34.72
CA ASP A 203 50.31 -21.86 -33.85
C ASP A 203 50.93 -23.04 -33.09
N LEU A 204 51.87 -23.75 -33.72
CA LEU A 204 52.66 -24.80 -33.08
C LEU A 204 53.58 -24.22 -32.00
N ALA A 205 54.26 -23.10 -32.30
CA ALA A 205 55.12 -22.40 -31.34
C ALA A 205 54.31 -21.88 -30.15
N GLU A 206 53.11 -21.33 -30.39
CA GLU A 206 52.22 -20.86 -29.32
C GLU A 206 51.73 -22.01 -28.43
N SER A 207 51.39 -23.16 -29.04
CA SER A 207 50.99 -24.36 -28.32
C SER A 207 52.11 -24.89 -27.42
N ASP A 208 53.34 -24.95 -27.94
CA ASP A 208 54.51 -25.34 -27.15
C ASP A 208 54.83 -24.35 -26.01
N ALA A 209 54.71 -23.04 -26.28
CA ALA A 209 54.87 -22.01 -25.26
C ALA A 209 53.86 -22.17 -24.14
N PHE A 210 52.61 -22.54 -24.46
CA PHE A 210 51.59 -22.83 -23.45
C PHE A 210 51.91 -24.06 -22.60
N LEU A 211 52.31 -25.18 -23.21
CA LEU A 211 52.69 -26.38 -22.46
C LEU A 211 53.89 -26.11 -21.54
N SER A 212 54.88 -25.36 -22.03
CA SER A 212 56.04 -24.90 -21.24
C SER A 212 55.61 -23.98 -20.09
N TRP A 213 54.64 -23.09 -20.34
CA TRP A 213 54.10 -22.19 -19.33
C TRP A 213 53.37 -22.95 -18.21
N LEU A 214 52.60 -24.00 -18.53
CA LEU A 214 51.97 -24.85 -17.52
C LEU A 214 52.99 -25.52 -16.59
N LEU A 215 54.12 -25.98 -17.16
CA LEU A 215 55.23 -26.60 -16.41
C LEU A 215 55.94 -25.61 -15.48
N ASP A 216 55.93 -24.31 -15.82
CA ASP A 216 56.53 -23.23 -15.03
C ASP A 216 55.63 -22.78 -13.86
N ASN A 217 55.08 -23.73 -13.09
CA ASN A 217 54.21 -23.49 -11.92
C ASN A 217 52.93 -22.68 -12.17
N HIS A 218 52.44 -22.60 -13.42
CA HIS A 218 51.15 -21.97 -13.72
C HIS A 218 49.96 -22.95 -13.63
N PHE A 219 50.24 -24.25 -13.45
CA PHE A 219 49.22 -25.27 -13.30
C PHE A 219 49.57 -26.32 -12.23
N THR A 220 48.63 -26.58 -11.33
CA THR A 220 48.70 -27.69 -10.38
C THR A 220 48.06 -28.93 -11.03
N PHE A 221 48.90 -29.80 -11.61
CA PHE A 221 48.56 -31.15 -12.04
C PHE A 221 48.05 -32.03 -10.88
N LEU A 222 46.84 -32.55 -11.02
CA LEU A 222 46.21 -33.43 -10.03
C LEU A 222 45.95 -34.83 -10.58
N GLY A 223 45.82 -35.00 -11.90
CA GLY A 223 45.71 -36.31 -12.53
C GLY A 223 46.09 -36.31 -14.01
N CYS A 224 46.51 -37.46 -14.52
CA CYS A 224 46.82 -37.66 -15.94
C CYS A 224 46.34 -39.04 -16.42
N ARG A 225 45.89 -39.16 -17.67
CA ARG A 225 45.57 -40.46 -18.30
C ARG A 225 45.68 -40.39 -19.83
N ASP A 226 46.15 -41.47 -20.44
CA ASP A 226 46.26 -41.57 -21.90
C ASP A 226 45.00 -42.19 -22.50
N TYR A 227 44.63 -41.70 -23.69
CA TYR A 227 43.52 -42.19 -24.49
C TYR A 227 43.99 -42.47 -25.92
N VAL A 228 43.50 -43.56 -26.50
CA VAL A 228 43.75 -43.91 -27.91
C VAL A 228 42.50 -43.58 -28.71
N PHE A 229 42.70 -42.99 -29.89
CA PHE A 229 41.61 -42.70 -30.82
C PHE A 229 41.32 -43.93 -31.70
N GLU A 230 40.09 -44.45 -31.63
CA GLU A 230 39.64 -45.53 -32.50
C GLU A 230 38.81 -44.95 -33.66
N ALA A 231 39.29 -45.12 -34.89
CA ALA A 231 38.65 -44.58 -36.10
C ALA A 231 37.51 -45.47 -36.66
N LYS A 232 37.25 -46.66 -36.11
CA LYS A 232 36.20 -47.59 -36.59
C LYS A 232 34.87 -47.37 -35.83
N GLY A 233 33.74 -47.47 -36.53
CA GLY A 233 32.40 -47.31 -35.95
C GLY A 233 32.01 -45.84 -35.71
N GLU A 234 31.31 -45.56 -34.60
CA GLU A 234 30.97 -44.18 -34.21
C GLU A 234 32.20 -43.32 -33.80
N GLY A 235 33.38 -43.95 -33.68
CA GLY A 235 34.63 -43.30 -33.29
C GLY A 235 34.65 -42.92 -31.80
N GLY A 236 35.80 -43.07 -31.14
CA GLY A 236 35.88 -42.81 -29.70
C GLY A 236 37.29 -42.73 -29.14
N LEU A 237 37.43 -42.03 -28.02
CA LEU A 237 38.64 -42.04 -27.19
C LEU A 237 38.50 -43.10 -26.12
N LYS A 238 39.31 -44.17 -26.18
CA LYS A 238 39.33 -45.21 -25.15
C LYS A 238 40.50 -45.01 -24.18
N PRO A 239 40.27 -45.09 -22.86
CA PRO A 239 41.34 -44.96 -21.88
C PRO A 239 42.34 -46.11 -22.04
N LEU A 240 43.63 -45.80 -22.02
CA LEU A 240 44.68 -46.80 -21.96
C LEU A 240 44.80 -47.29 -20.51
N ALA A 241 44.52 -48.57 -20.28
CA ALA A 241 44.62 -49.20 -18.97
C ALA A 241 46.02 -48.95 -18.35
N GLU A 242 46.07 -48.77 -17.03
CA GLU A 242 47.32 -48.55 -16.27
C GLU A 242 48.10 -47.25 -16.57
N SER A 243 47.61 -46.38 -17.47
CA SER A 243 48.21 -45.06 -17.73
C SER A 243 47.79 -43.96 -16.74
N GLY A 244 46.83 -44.26 -15.87
CA GLY A 244 46.22 -43.31 -14.95
C GLY A 244 47.14 -42.94 -13.77
N LEU A 245 47.28 -41.64 -13.52
CA LEU A 245 48.08 -41.07 -12.43
C LEU A 245 47.27 -40.07 -11.60
N GLY A 246 47.63 -39.91 -10.33
CA GLY A 246 46.99 -38.96 -9.42
C GLY A 246 45.50 -39.27 -9.24
N LEU A 247 44.64 -38.25 -9.33
CA LEU A 247 43.19 -38.43 -9.28
C LEU A 247 42.67 -39.38 -10.37
N LEU A 248 43.36 -39.48 -11.50
CA LEU A 248 42.98 -40.34 -12.61
C LEU A 248 43.58 -41.75 -12.51
N SER A 249 44.20 -42.14 -11.40
CA SER A 249 44.58 -43.54 -11.16
C SER A 249 43.35 -44.45 -10.97
N ASP A 250 42.25 -43.89 -10.45
CA ASP A 250 40.97 -44.58 -10.37
C ASP A 250 40.31 -44.66 -11.77
N PRO A 251 40.16 -45.86 -12.36
CA PRO A 251 39.61 -46.01 -13.70
C PRO A 251 38.16 -45.50 -13.81
N GLU A 252 37.38 -45.56 -12.72
CA GLU A 252 35.97 -45.15 -12.69
C GLU A 252 35.79 -43.62 -12.61
N ARG A 253 36.83 -42.87 -12.25
CA ARG A 253 36.75 -41.40 -12.16
C ARG A 253 36.62 -40.76 -13.55
N ARG A 254 35.46 -40.16 -13.83
CA ARG A 254 35.15 -39.45 -15.09
C ARG A 254 35.08 -37.93 -14.87
N VAL A 255 35.95 -37.16 -15.52
CA VAL A 255 36.05 -35.70 -15.32
C VAL A 255 35.22 -34.88 -16.32
N ILE A 256 34.89 -35.44 -17.50
CA ILE A 256 34.15 -34.70 -18.55
C ILE A 256 32.63 -34.92 -18.49
N ARG A 257 32.15 -36.14 -18.20
CA ARG A 257 30.73 -36.52 -18.33
C ARG A 257 30.22 -37.21 -17.06
N GLN A 258 29.08 -36.75 -16.54
CA GLN A 258 28.25 -37.47 -15.57
C GLN A 258 26.99 -37.97 -16.29
N GLY A 259 26.67 -39.26 -16.17
CA GLY A 259 25.52 -39.89 -16.82
C GLY A 259 25.81 -41.32 -17.30
N SER A 260 24.78 -42.16 -17.33
CA SER A 260 24.82 -43.59 -17.68
C SER A 260 24.87 -43.86 -19.19
N ASP A 261 24.93 -42.84 -20.05
CA ASP A 261 24.65 -43.02 -21.47
C ASP A 261 25.71 -42.46 -22.43
N ARG A 262 25.95 -43.25 -23.48
CA ARG A 262 26.70 -42.98 -24.73
C ARG A 262 28.23 -43.11 -24.70
N THR A 263 28.66 -44.32 -25.06
CA THR A 263 29.97 -44.72 -25.62
C THR A 263 30.32 -44.07 -26.97
N ALA A 264 29.43 -43.24 -27.53
CA ALA A 264 29.59 -42.55 -28.82
C ALA A 264 30.05 -41.08 -28.66
N LEU A 265 30.94 -40.60 -29.54
CA LEU A 265 31.20 -39.17 -29.73
C LEU A 265 29.97 -38.51 -30.37
N THR A 266 29.54 -37.33 -29.88
CA THR A 266 28.55 -36.54 -30.65
C THR A 266 29.23 -35.95 -31.88
N PRO A 267 28.49 -35.63 -32.96
CA PRO A 267 29.06 -35.02 -34.18
C PRO A 267 29.93 -33.80 -33.89
N GLU A 268 29.53 -32.96 -32.94
CA GLU A 268 30.21 -31.72 -32.54
C GLU A 268 31.53 -32.03 -31.81
N VAL A 269 31.53 -33.04 -30.93
CA VAL A 269 32.77 -33.49 -30.24
C VAL A 269 33.75 -34.07 -31.27
N ARG A 270 33.23 -34.83 -32.25
CA ARG A 270 34.04 -35.42 -33.30
C ARG A 270 34.66 -34.35 -34.19
N GLU A 271 33.87 -33.38 -34.64
CA GLU A 271 34.35 -32.25 -35.43
C GLU A 271 35.45 -31.48 -34.68
N PHE A 272 35.23 -31.18 -33.41
CA PHE A 272 36.23 -30.50 -32.57
C PHE A 272 37.52 -31.31 -32.37
N LEU A 273 37.43 -32.63 -32.19
CA LEU A 273 38.61 -33.49 -32.09
C LEU A 273 39.41 -33.53 -33.40
N MET A 274 38.73 -33.47 -34.55
CA MET A 274 39.35 -33.47 -35.88
C MET A 274 40.00 -32.13 -36.26
N GLN A 275 39.75 -31.05 -35.52
CA GLN A 275 40.42 -29.76 -35.75
C GLN A 275 41.93 -29.85 -35.50
N PRO A 276 42.78 -29.14 -36.27
CA PRO A 276 44.24 -29.26 -36.20
C PRO A 276 44.83 -28.65 -34.92
N GLN A 277 44.09 -27.88 -34.13
CA GLN A 277 44.56 -27.33 -32.86
C GLN A 277 44.90 -28.46 -31.87
N PRO A 278 46.14 -28.52 -31.35
CA PRO A 278 46.63 -29.66 -30.59
C PRO A 278 46.23 -29.64 -29.11
N ILE A 279 45.76 -28.50 -28.60
CA ILE A 279 45.45 -28.29 -27.18
C ILE A 279 43.95 -28.05 -26.99
N ILE A 280 43.37 -28.77 -26.04
CA ILE A 280 41.98 -28.63 -25.62
C ILE A 280 41.97 -28.09 -24.20
N ILE A 281 41.31 -26.95 -23.98
CA ILE A 281 41.13 -26.36 -22.65
C ILE A 281 39.63 -26.23 -22.39
N THR A 282 39.14 -26.86 -21.33
CA THR A 282 37.73 -26.76 -20.90
C THR A 282 37.63 -26.91 -19.39
N LYS A 283 36.49 -26.53 -18.81
CA LYS A 283 36.15 -26.94 -17.45
C LYS A 283 35.60 -28.38 -17.43
N GLY A 284 36.03 -29.15 -16.45
CA GLY A 284 35.48 -30.46 -16.11
C GLY A 284 34.14 -30.34 -15.37
N ALA A 285 33.35 -31.41 -15.39
CA ALA A 285 32.07 -31.50 -14.69
C ALA A 285 32.25 -31.79 -13.18
N VAL A 286 33.45 -32.17 -12.76
CA VAL A 286 33.77 -32.57 -11.38
C VAL A 286 34.56 -31.47 -10.70
N ARG A 287 34.21 -31.17 -9.45
CA ARG A 287 34.98 -30.26 -8.59
C ARG A 287 36.19 -30.96 -8.00
N SER A 288 37.29 -30.24 -7.87
CA SER A 288 38.50 -30.76 -7.23
C SER A 288 38.25 -31.04 -5.76
N SER A 289 38.67 -32.23 -5.33
CA SER A 289 38.80 -32.61 -3.92
C SER A 289 40.12 -32.13 -3.31
N VAL A 290 41.09 -31.71 -4.13
CA VAL A 290 42.42 -31.29 -3.71
C VAL A 290 42.59 -29.78 -3.86
N HIS A 291 43.21 -29.14 -2.85
CA HIS A 291 43.55 -27.72 -2.75
C HIS A 291 42.34 -26.78 -2.64
N ARG A 292 41.56 -26.61 -3.72
CA ARG A 292 40.40 -25.71 -3.80
C ARG A 292 39.19 -26.43 -4.41
N ARG A 293 38.02 -26.28 -3.81
CA ARG A 293 36.77 -26.93 -4.26
C ARG A 293 36.08 -26.21 -5.43
N VAL A 294 36.81 -26.09 -6.54
CA VAL A 294 36.35 -25.50 -7.82
C VAL A 294 36.32 -26.56 -8.91
N HIS A 295 35.63 -26.30 -10.03
CA HIS A 295 35.65 -27.22 -11.17
C HIS A 295 37.08 -27.44 -11.68
N LEU A 296 37.44 -28.70 -11.89
CA LEU A 296 38.75 -29.07 -12.41
C LEU A 296 38.96 -28.46 -13.81
N ASP A 297 40.16 -27.94 -14.03
CA ASP A 297 40.63 -27.56 -15.36
C ASP A 297 41.05 -28.81 -16.12
N TYR A 298 40.58 -28.90 -17.36
CA TYR A 298 40.88 -29.97 -18.28
C TYR A 298 41.84 -29.46 -19.34
N ILE A 299 42.99 -30.12 -19.47
CA ILE A 299 43.97 -29.84 -20.52
C ILE A 299 44.20 -31.14 -21.30
N GLY A 300 43.66 -31.20 -22.50
CA GLY A 300 43.85 -32.30 -23.44
C GLY A 300 44.96 -31.96 -24.43
N VAL A 301 46.03 -32.76 -24.47
CA VAL A 301 47.07 -32.66 -25.49
C VAL A 301 46.83 -33.77 -26.51
N LYS A 302 46.37 -33.39 -27.71
CA LYS A 302 46.16 -34.34 -28.81
C LYS A 302 47.50 -34.93 -29.24
N ARG A 303 47.49 -36.24 -29.49
CA ARG A 303 48.65 -37.00 -29.96
C ARG A 303 48.43 -37.33 -31.42
N PHE A 304 49.44 -37.09 -32.26
CA PHE A 304 49.36 -37.31 -33.70
C PHE A 304 50.34 -38.40 -34.12
N GLY A 305 49.94 -39.16 -35.15
CA GLY A 305 50.80 -40.14 -35.80
C GLY A 305 51.87 -39.49 -36.69
N PRO A 306 52.78 -40.28 -37.26
CA PRO A 306 53.81 -39.78 -38.19
C PRO A 306 53.25 -39.07 -39.45
N ASP A 307 52.01 -39.35 -39.81
CA ASP A 307 51.26 -38.75 -40.93
C ASP A 307 50.51 -37.46 -40.53
N GLY A 308 50.64 -37.02 -39.27
CA GLY A 308 49.93 -35.85 -38.73
C GLY A 308 48.45 -36.10 -38.44
N ALA A 309 47.97 -37.35 -38.52
CA ALA A 309 46.60 -37.73 -38.19
C ALA A 309 46.42 -37.95 -36.67
N LEU A 310 45.21 -37.71 -36.15
CA LEU A 310 44.91 -37.89 -34.73
C LEU A 310 45.06 -39.36 -34.30
N ALA A 311 45.99 -39.64 -33.39
CA ALA A 311 46.26 -40.96 -32.84
C ALA A 311 45.65 -41.16 -31.43
N GLY A 312 45.42 -40.08 -30.70
CA GLY A 312 44.88 -40.14 -29.35
C GLY A 312 44.94 -38.80 -28.61
N GLU A 313 44.81 -38.86 -27.30
CA GLU A 313 44.86 -37.70 -26.42
C GLU A 313 45.54 -38.07 -25.10
N ARG A 314 46.44 -37.22 -24.61
CA ARG A 314 46.86 -37.26 -23.21
C ARG A 314 46.09 -36.20 -22.42
N ARG A 315 45.39 -36.66 -21.40
CA ARG A 315 44.49 -35.84 -20.60
C ARG A 315 45.14 -35.48 -19.27
N PHE A 316 45.23 -34.19 -18.99
CA PHE A 316 45.62 -33.66 -17.69
C PHE A 316 44.42 -32.99 -17.02
N VAL A 317 44.29 -33.21 -15.72
CA VAL A 317 43.30 -32.53 -14.88
C VAL A 317 44.01 -31.87 -13.71
N GLY A 318 43.57 -30.68 -13.35
CA GLY A 318 44.25 -29.88 -12.35
C GLY A 318 43.59 -28.54 -12.10
N LEU A 319 44.35 -27.59 -11.59
CA LEU A 319 43.91 -26.24 -11.28
C LEU A 319 44.94 -25.22 -11.76
N PHE A 320 44.53 -24.17 -12.46
CA PHE A 320 45.42 -23.02 -12.67
C PHE A 320 45.83 -22.41 -11.32
N THR A 321 47.10 -22.02 -11.19
CA THR A 321 47.62 -21.45 -9.94
C THR A 321 47.21 -19.98 -9.77
N SER A 322 47.39 -19.42 -8.56
CA SER A 322 47.14 -17.98 -8.35
C SER A 322 47.97 -17.11 -9.28
N ALA A 323 49.20 -17.52 -9.61
CA ALA A 323 50.07 -16.80 -10.56
C ALA A 323 49.44 -16.69 -11.97
N ALA A 324 48.75 -17.74 -12.43
CA ALA A 324 48.02 -17.71 -13.69
C ALA A 324 46.87 -16.70 -13.71
N TYR A 325 46.17 -16.52 -12.57
CA TYR A 325 45.05 -15.58 -12.48
C TYR A 325 45.48 -14.10 -12.35
N HIS A 326 46.64 -13.81 -11.78
CA HIS A 326 47.12 -12.42 -11.57
C HIS A 326 47.98 -11.88 -12.72
N ARG A 327 48.35 -12.72 -13.69
CA ARG A 327 49.11 -12.29 -14.86
C ARG A 327 48.22 -11.53 -15.85
N ASN A 328 48.81 -10.62 -16.61
CA ASN A 328 48.10 -9.97 -17.71
C ASN A 328 47.80 -11.04 -18.79
N PRO A 329 46.55 -11.14 -19.30
CA PRO A 329 46.22 -12.07 -20.39
C PRO A 329 47.13 -11.95 -21.63
N SER A 330 47.67 -10.76 -21.88
CA SER A 330 48.62 -10.48 -22.97
C SER A 330 49.99 -11.15 -22.78
N ASP A 331 50.31 -11.66 -21.59
CA ASP A 331 51.54 -12.40 -21.30
C ASP A 331 51.32 -13.92 -21.29
N ILE A 332 50.07 -14.39 -21.39
CA ILE A 332 49.72 -15.81 -21.30
C ILE A 332 49.65 -16.39 -22.71
N PRO A 333 50.45 -17.43 -23.05
CA PRO A 333 50.37 -18.08 -24.34
C PRO A 333 48.94 -18.56 -24.66
N LEU A 334 48.57 -18.54 -25.93
CA LEU A 334 47.20 -18.69 -26.47
C LEU A 334 46.30 -17.49 -26.21
N LEU A 335 46.27 -16.95 -24.99
CA LEU A 335 45.42 -15.79 -24.65
C LEU A 335 45.94 -14.49 -25.25
N ARG A 336 47.25 -14.28 -25.29
CA ARG A 336 47.86 -13.07 -25.84
C ARG A 336 47.46 -12.80 -27.29
N ARG A 337 47.48 -13.83 -28.13
CA ARG A 337 47.03 -13.73 -29.53
C ARG A 337 45.55 -13.44 -29.65
N LYS A 338 44.73 -14.05 -28.77
CA LYS A 338 43.29 -13.80 -28.70
C LYS A 338 42.98 -12.35 -28.31
N VAL A 339 43.70 -11.81 -27.32
CA VAL A 339 43.59 -10.40 -26.89
C VAL A 339 44.05 -9.46 -28.00
N GLU A 340 45.21 -9.71 -28.61
CA GLU A 340 45.73 -8.94 -29.74
C GLU A 340 44.74 -8.91 -30.92
N SER A 341 44.14 -10.05 -31.26
CA SER A 341 43.11 -10.18 -32.30
C SER A 341 41.90 -9.29 -31.99
N VAL A 342 41.36 -9.35 -30.77
CA VAL A 342 40.20 -8.53 -30.37
C VAL A 342 40.53 -7.03 -30.39
N VAL A 343 41.71 -6.64 -29.90
CA VAL A 343 42.16 -5.24 -29.92
C VAL A 343 42.32 -4.76 -31.36
N ALA A 344 42.96 -5.53 -32.23
CA ALA A 344 43.13 -5.18 -33.64
C ALA A 344 41.77 -5.04 -34.37
N ARG A 345 40.85 -5.98 -34.14
CA ARG A 345 39.50 -5.97 -34.72
C ARG A 345 38.62 -4.82 -34.23
N SER A 346 38.87 -4.30 -33.03
CA SER A 346 38.10 -3.17 -32.48
C SER A 346 38.26 -1.87 -33.28
N GLY A 347 39.37 -1.70 -34.01
CA GLY A 347 39.69 -0.46 -34.71
C GLY A 347 39.93 0.75 -33.78
N LEU A 348 39.93 0.56 -32.46
CA LEU A 348 40.11 1.64 -31.48
C LEU A 348 41.61 1.99 -31.36
N PRO A 349 41.97 3.29 -31.41
CA PRO A 349 43.36 3.69 -31.15
C PRO A 349 43.78 3.28 -29.73
N PRO A 350 44.92 2.59 -29.53
CA PRO A 350 45.32 2.05 -28.21
C PRO A 350 45.41 3.09 -27.09
N GLN A 351 45.77 4.32 -27.42
CA GLN A 351 45.91 5.42 -26.46
C GLN A 351 44.62 6.22 -26.24
N SER A 352 43.55 5.93 -26.97
CA SER A 352 42.25 6.58 -26.79
C SER A 352 41.58 6.14 -25.48
N HIS A 353 40.60 6.92 -25.00
CA HIS A 353 39.81 6.57 -23.82
C HIS A 353 39.17 5.18 -23.98
N SER A 354 38.46 4.94 -25.08
CA SER A 354 37.80 3.66 -25.37
C SER A 354 38.81 2.52 -25.60
N GLY A 355 39.99 2.81 -26.17
CA GLY A 355 41.07 1.82 -26.31
C GLY A 355 41.63 1.35 -24.96
N LYS A 356 41.89 2.27 -24.03
CA LYS A 356 42.31 1.95 -22.65
C LYS A 356 41.22 1.22 -21.86
N ALA A 357 39.96 1.63 -22.05
CA ALA A 357 38.82 0.97 -21.42
C ALA A 357 38.64 -0.47 -21.94
N LEU A 358 38.77 -0.71 -23.24
CA LEU A 358 38.73 -2.06 -23.82
C LEU A 358 39.88 -2.92 -23.30
N ALA A 359 41.09 -2.39 -23.22
CA ALA A 359 42.23 -3.09 -22.62
C ALA A 359 41.93 -3.52 -21.18
N ASN A 360 41.36 -2.62 -20.36
CA ASN A 360 40.94 -2.94 -18.99
C ASN A 360 39.82 -4.01 -18.94
N VAL A 361 38.87 -3.99 -19.88
CA VAL A 361 37.84 -5.04 -20.01
C VAL A 361 38.48 -6.41 -20.25
N LEU A 362 39.46 -6.49 -21.17
CA LEU A 362 40.16 -7.73 -21.49
C LEU A 362 41.07 -8.17 -20.32
N ASP A 363 41.77 -7.24 -19.68
CA ASP A 363 42.64 -7.49 -18.52
C ASP A 363 41.86 -8.01 -17.29
N THR A 364 40.60 -7.60 -17.13
CA THR A 364 39.73 -8.00 -16.02
C THR A 364 38.72 -9.09 -16.40
N TYR A 365 38.75 -9.58 -17.64
CA TYR A 365 37.89 -10.68 -18.07
C TYR A 365 38.23 -11.96 -17.27
N PRO A 366 37.23 -12.79 -16.89
CA PRO A 366 37.52 -14.04 -16.18
C PRO A 366 38.46 -14.94 -16.99
N ARG A 367 39.61 -15.31 -16.41
CA ARG A 367 40.67 -16.06 -17.13
C ARG A 367 40.16 -17.40 -17.65
N ASP A 368 39.39 -18.10 -16.81
CA ASP A 368 38.76 -19.37 -17.17
C ASP A 368 37.86 -19.25 -18.40
N GLU A 369 37.23 -18.09 -18.59
CA GLU A 369 36.38 -17.82 -19.74
C GLU A 369 37.20 -17.40 -20.96
N LEU A 370 38.28 -16.62 -20.78
CA LEU A 370 39.19 -16.26 -21.88
C LEU A 370 39.77 -17.49 -22.58
N PHE A 371 40.05 -18.58 -21.85
CA PHE A 371 40.53 -19.83 -22.46
C PHE A 371 39.46 -20.52 -23.32
N GLN A 372 38.18 -20.39 -22.97
CA GLN A 372 37.08 -21.15 -23.59
C GLN A 372 36.32 -20.40 -24.67
N VAL A 373 36.16 -19.08 -24.52
CA VAL A 373 35.43 -18.20 -25.45
C VAL A 373 36.11 -18.16 -26.82
N SER A 374 35.34 -18.13 -27.91
CA SER A 374 35.90 -17.91 -29.24
C SER A 374 36.37 -16.45 -29.42
N GLU A 375 37.19 -16.19 -30.44
CA GLU A 375 37.63 -14.81 -30.76
C GLU A 375 36.45 -13.91 -31.14
N ASP A 376 35.47 -14.44 -31.88
CA ASP A 376 34.27 -13.70 -32.29
C ASP A 376 33.38 -13.34 -31.09
N GLU A 377 33.03 -14.33 -30.26
CA GLU A 377 32.24 -14.10 -29.05
C GLU A 377 32.94 -13.14 -28.08
N LEU A 378 34.27 -13.27 -27.93
CA LEU A 378 35.02 -12.38 -27.03
C LEU A 378 35.00 -10.95 -27.54
N HIS A 379 35.13 -10.74 -28.85
CA HIS A 379 35.03 -9.40 -29.44
C HIS A 379 33.65 -8.78 -29.16
N ASP A 380 32.57 -9.50 -29.46
CA ASP A 380 31.20 -9.00 -29.28
C ASP A 380 30.89 -8.71 -27.80
N ILE A 381 31.26 -9.62 -26.90
CA ILE A 381 31.06 -9.44 -25.46
C ILE A 381 31.91 -8.29 -24.93
N ALA A 382 33.20 -8.20 -25.30
CA ALA A 382 34.08 -7.14 -24.81
C ALA A 382 33.59 -5.74 -25.27
N MET A 383 33.15 -5.61 -26.52
CA MET A 383 32.52 -4.39 -27.01
C MET A 383 31.20 -4.09 -26.30
N GLY A 384 30.40 -5.10 -26.00
CA GLY A 384 29.19 -4.95 -25.17
C GLY A 384 29.49 -4.42 -23.77
N ILE A 385 30.51 -4.96 -23.10
CA ILE A 385 30.95 -4.52 -21.76
C ILE A 385 31.46 -3.07 -21.81
N LEU A 386 32.21 -2.70 -22.85
CA LEU A 386 32.66 -1.33 -23.06
C LEU A 386 31.50 -0.33 -23.08
N HIS A 387 30.44 -0.61 -23.86
CA HIS A 387 29.26 0.26 -23.95
C HIS A 387 28.48 0.40 -22.63
N ILE A 388 28.44 -0.65 -21.80
CA ILE A 388 27.77 -0.60 -20.49
C ILE A 388 28.54 0.29 -19.51
N THR A 389 29.87 0.31 -19.62
CA THR A 389 30.71 1.15 -18.76
C THR A 389 30.41 2.64 -18.97
N GLU A 390 30.07 3.03 -20.20
CA GLU A 390 29.66 4.41 -20.54
C GLU A 390 28.19 4.71 -20.20
N ARG A 391 27.32 3.68 -20.21
CA ARG A 391 25.88 3.78 -19.91
C ARG A 391 25.46 2.67 -18.94
N PRO A 392 25.51 2.91 -17.61
CA PRO A 392 25.18 1.91 -16.61
C PRO A 392 23.77 1.35 -16.82
N GLN A 393 23.68 0.07 -17.14
CA GLN A 393 22.42 -0.63 -17.38
C GLN A 393 22.57 -2.11 -17.02
N THR A 394 21.45 -2.77 -16.70
CA THR A 394 21.46 -4.22 -16.49
C THR A 394 21.64 -4.93 -17.83
N ARG A 395 22.66 -5.77 -17.94
CA ARG A 395 22.95 -6.59 -19.14
C ARG A 395 23.46 -7.96 -18.74
N VAL A 396 23.17 -8.95 -19.57
CA VAL A 396 23.68 -10.31 -19.42
C VAL A 396 24.36 -10.73 -20.72
N PHE A 397 25.59 -11.25 -20.61
CA PHE A 397 26.29 -11.86 -21.74
C PHE A 397 26.40 -13.36 -21.49
N LEU A 398 25.93 -14.15 -22.44
CA LEU A 398 25.88 -15.60 -22.33
C LEU A 398 26.92 -16.23 -23.26
N ARG A 399 27.67 -17.20 -22.74
CA ARG A 399 28.51 -18.11 -23.52
C ARG A 399 28.08 -19.54 -23.23
N PHE A 400 27.91 -20.32 -24.28
CA PHE A 400 27.55 -21.72 -24.18
C PHE A 400 28.81 -22.59 -24.22
N ASP A 401 28.89 -23.60 -23.35
CA ASP A 401 29.92 -24.63 -23.46
C ASP A 401 29.81 -25.39 -24.79
N LYS A 402 30.95 -25.81 -25.35
CA LYS A 402 30.99 -26.54 -26.64
C LYS A 402 30.25 -27.88 -26.60
N PHE A 403 30.06 -28.43 -25.41
CA PHE A 403 29.32 -29.66 -25.17
C PHE A 403 27.93 -29.41 -24.58
N ASP A 404 27.49 -28.15 -24.54
CA ASP A 404 26.16 -27.72 -24.10
C ASP A 404 25.79 -28.15 -22.66
N ARG A 405 26.83 -28.33 -21.81
CA ARG A 405 26.69 -28.76 -20.41
C ARG A 405 26.45 -27.60 -19.46
N THR A 406 27.12 -26.49 -19.73
CA THR A 406 27.09 -25.29 -18.88
C THR A 406 26.92 -24.04 -19.72
N ILE A 407 26.34 -23.03 -19.08
CA ILE A 407 26.22 -21.68 -19.62
C ILE A 407 26.96 -20.75 -18.66
N SER A 408 27.90 -19.99 -19.22
CA SER A 408 28.56 -18.90 -18.53
C SER A 408 27.75 -17.62 -18.77
N ALA A 409 27.39 -16.94 -17.70
CA ALA A 409 26.65 -15.68 -17.73
C ALA A 409 27.44 -14.58 -17.01
N LEU A 410 27.82 -13.55 -17.74
CA LEU A 410 28.36 -12.31 -17.17
C LEU A 410 27.22 -11.32 -16.98
N LEU A 411 26.74 -11.21 -15.74
CA LEU A 411 25.68 -10.29 -15.34
C LEU A 411 26.28 -8.97 -14.89
N PHE A 412 25.90 -7.88 -15.55
CA PHE A 412 26.24 -6.52 -15.16
C PHE A 412 24.99 -5.81 -14.67
N MET A 413 25.12 -5.06 -13.58
CA MET A 413 24.06 -4.20 -13.05
C MET A 413 24.64 -2.93 -12.43
N PRO A 414 23.89 -1.81 -12.39
CA PRO A 414 24.31 -0.61 -11.67
C PRO A 414 24.71 -0.94 -10.24
N ARG A 415 25.81 -0.37 -9.76
CA ARG A 415 26.39 -0.69 -8.44
C ARG A 415 25.38 -0.55 -7.28
N GLU A 416 24.50 0.44 -7.37
CA GLU A 416 23.44 0.71 -6.37
C GLU A 416 22.38 -0.40 -6.28
N ARG A 417 22.23 -1.21 -7.33
CA ARG A 417 21.26 -2.32 -7.40
C ARG A 417 21.87 -3.68 -7.08
N PHE A 418 23.17 -3.73 -6.82
CA PHE A 418 23.86 -4.99 -6.59
C PHE A 418 23.62 -5.49 -5.16
N SER A 419 22.96 -6.64 -5.05
CA SER A 419 22.81 -7.40 -3.80
C SER A 419 22.92 -8.90 -4.07
N ALA A 420 23.20 -9.69 -3.03
CA ALA A 420 23.22 -11.14 -3.15
C ALA A 420 21.87 -11.68 -3.65
N GLU A 421 20.76 -11.11 -3.16
CA GLU A 421 19.39 -11.45 -3.58
C GLU A 421 19.12 -11.08 -5.05
N ALA A 422 19.59 -9.92 -5.51
CA ALA A 422 19.48 -9.50 -6.91
C ALA A 422 20.23 -10.46 -7.85
N VAL A 423 21.45 -10.84 -7.49
CA VAL A 423 22.23 -11.82 -8.26
C VAL A 423 21.55 -13.18 -8.24
N ASP A 424 21.03 -13.62 -7.10
CA ASP A 424 20.35 -14.91 -6.98
C ASP A 424 19.07 -14.96 -7.83
N LYS A 425 18.23 -13.93 -7.74
CA LYS A 425 17.00 -13.80 -8.55
C LYS A 425 17.29 -13.79 -10.05
N ALA A 426 18.29 -13.01 -10.48
CA ALA A 426 18.71 -12.98 -11.88
C ALA A 426 19.28 -14.34 -12.34
N SER A 427 20.07 -15.00 -11.48
CA SER A 427 20.65 -16.32 -11.77
C SER A 427 19.57 -17.39 -11.96
N HIS A 428 18.54 -17.39 -11.13
CA HIS A 428 17.39 -18.30 -11.26
C HIS A 428 16.58 -18.03 -12.54
N ILE A 429 16.35 -16.76 -12.90
CA ILE A 429 15.69 -16.42 -14.18
C ILE A 429 16.46 -16.99 -15.37
N ILE A 430 17.79 -16.94 -15.36
CA ILE A 430 18.64 -17.53 -16.40
C ILE A 430 18.57 -19.06 -16.34
N ALA A 431 18.63 -19.65 -15.15
CA ALA A 431 18.56 -21.10 -14.95
C ALA A 431 17.26 -21.69 -15.50
N ASP A 432 16.12 -21.08 -15.15
CA ASP A 432 14.79 -21.48 -15.62
C ASP A 432 14.67 -21.39 -17.14
N ALA A 433 15.20 -20.31 -17.74
CA ALA A 433 15.13 -20.10 -19.19
C ALA A 433 15.86 -21.19 -19.99
N PHE A 434 16.92 -21.79 -19.44
CA PHE A 434 17.73 -22.80 -20.11
C PHE A 434 17.58 -24.22 -19.57
N ASN A 435 16.56 -24.47 -18.73
CA ASN A 435 16.32 -25.74 -18.07
C ASN A 435 17.58 -26.24 -17.34
N GLY A 436 18.07 -25.44 -16.39
CA GLY A 436 19.27 -25.73 -15.61
C GLY A 436 19.15 -25.30 -14.15
N HIS A 437 20.26 -25.37 -13.43
CA HIS A 437 20.40 -24.88 -12.06
C HIS A 437 21.68 -24.06 -11.91
N VAL A 438 21.71 -23.16 -10.92
CA VAL A 438 22.89 -22.34 -10.63
C VAL A 438 23.99 -23.23 -10.04
N ALA A 439 25.08 -23.42 -10.78
CA ALA A 439 26.20 -24.25 -10.36
C ALA A 439 27.24 -23.47 -9.56
N ALA A 440 27.47 -22.20 -9.90
CA ALA A 440 28.35 -21.29 -9.16
C ALA A 440 28.01 -19.83 -9.47
N SER A 441 28.32 -18.94 -8.54
CA SER A 441 28.23 -17.49 -8.73
C SER A 441 29.42 -16.82 -8.08
N TYR A 442 30.08 -15.93 -8.82
CA TYR A 442 31.27 -15.21 -8.40
C TYR A 442 31.02 -13.71 -8.52
N PRO A 443 30.65 -13.03 -7.41
CA PRO A 443 30.49 -11.59 -7.41
C PRO A 443 31.85 -10.91 -7.52
N GLN A 444 31.95 -9.85 -8.32
CA GLN A 444 33.16 -9.06 -8.47
C GLN A 444 32.83 -7.57 -8.48
N PHE A 445 33.48 -6.85 -7.57
CA PHE A 445 33.39 -5.40 -7.44
C PHE A 445 34.66 -4.77 -7.98
N GLY A 446 34.51 -3.79 -8.86
CA GLY A 446 35.57 -2.91 -9.31
C GLY A 446 35.20 -1.45 -9.08
N ASP A 447 36.03 -0.53 -9.59
CA ASP A 447 35.80 0.91 -9.47
C ASP A 447 34.79 1.46 -10.50
N ALA A 448 34.26 0.61 -11.39
CA ALA A 448 33.27 0.98 -12.39
C ALA A 448 31.88 1.29 -11.76
N PRO A 449 31.03 2.09 -12.44
CA PRO A 449 29.66 2.37 -11.99
C PRO A 449 28.72 1.15 -12.07
N VAL A 450 29.20 0.03 -12.59
CA VAL A 450 28.51 -1.25 -12.67
C VAL A 450 29.25 -2.32 -11.88
N ALA A 451 28.50 -3.17 -11.20
CA ALA A 451 29.02 -4.37 -10.54
C ALA A 451 28.76 -5.59 -11.44
N ARG A 452 29.65 -6.59 -11.34
CA ARG A 452 29.61 -7.80 -12.17
C ARG A 452 29.39 -9.02 -11.29
N ALA A 453 28.53 -9.93 -11.74
CA ALA A 453 28.48 -11.31 -11.24
C ALA A 453 28.77 -12.27 -12.39
N TYR A 454 29.75 -13.16 -12.21
CA TYR A 454 29.99 -14.26 -13.12
C TYR A 454 29.26 -15.50 -12.61
N VAL A 455 28.24 -15.94 -13.34
CA VAL A 455 27.35 -17.03 -12.96
C VAL A 455 27.56 -18.20 -13.92
N ILE A 456 27.64 -19.41 -13.38
CA ILE A 456 27.70 -20.64 -14.16
C ILE A 456 26.39 -21.40 -13.93
N ILE A 457 25.64 -21.64 -15.00
CA ILE A 457 24.43 -22.45 -15.00
C ILE A 457 24.77 -23.84 -15.54
N ALA A 458 24.50 -24.89 -14.77
CA ALA A 458 24.59 -26.26 -15.24
C ALA A 458 23.24 -26.69 -15.80
N ARG A 459 23.23 -27.20 -17.03
CA ARG A 459 22.00 -27.60 -17.71
C ARG A 459 21.57 -29.01 -17.32
N HIS A 460 20.26 -29.23 -17.27
CA HIS A 460 19.71 -30.57 -17.25
C HIS A 460 19.82 -31.22 -18.64
N ALA A 461 19.85 -32.55 -18.70
CA ALA A 461 20.03 -33.29 -19.95
C ALA A 461 18.93 -32.94 -20.99
N GLY A 462 19.29 -32.96 -22.28
CA GLY A 462 18.38 -32.70 -23.39
C GLY A 462 18.79 -31.52 -24.28
N GLN A 463 18.02 -31.27 -25.33
CA GLN A 463 18.29 -30.18 -26.29
C GLN A 463 18.16 -28.80 -25.62
N ARG A 464 19.05 -27.88 -25.97
CA ARG A 464 19.00 -26.48 -25.52
C ARG A 464 17.69 -25.79 -25.93
N PRO A 465 16.95 -25.18 -24.98
CA PRO A 465 15.84 -24.30 -25.32
C PRO A 465 16.29 -23.12 -26.18
N GLU A 466 15.48 -22.74 -27.15
CA GLU A 466 15.68 -21.51 -27.92
C GLU A 466 15.14 -20.33 -27.11
N VAL A 467 16.02 -19.44 -26.67
CA VAL A 467 15.69 -18.31 -25.79
C VAL A 467 16.03 -17.01 -26.48
N ASP A 468 15.06 -16.11 -26.57
CA ASP A 468 15.29 -14.72 -26.97
C ASP A 468 16.10 -14.00 -25.89
N GLN A 469 17.34 -13.65 -26.22
CA GLN A 469 18.26 -12.98 -25.30
C GLN A 469 17.76 -11.58 -24.90
N SER A 470 17.08 -10.86 -25.80
CA SER A 470 16.54 -9.53 -25.50
C SER A 470 15.39 -9.63 -24.49
N ALA A 471 14.46 -10.57 -24.69
CA ALA A 471 13.36 -10.81 -23.75
C ALA A 471 13.88 -11.30 -22.38
N LEU A 472 14.89 -12.17 -22.36
CA LEU A 472 15.53 -12.62 -21.12
C LEU A 472 16.17 -11.45 -20.37
N GLN A 473 16.90 -10.58 -21.09
CA GLN A 473 17.51 -9.39 -20.49
C GLN A 473 16.46 -8.43 -19.92
N GLU A 474 15.35 -8.19 -20.62
CA GLU A 474 14.26 -7.35 -20.13
C GLU A 474 13.60 -7.94 -18.89
N LYS A 475 13.37 -9.26 -18.85
CA LYS A 475 12.83 -9.95 -17.68
C LYS A 475 13.75 -9.80 -16.46
N ILE A 476 15.06 -9.98 -16.65
CA ILE A 476 16.05 -9.77 -15.58
C ILE A 476 16.04 -8.31 -15.13
N ALA A 477 16.13 -7.35 -16.06
CA ALA A 477 16.14 -5.92 -15.73
C ALA A 477 14.87 -5.48 -14.98
N ALA A 478 13.70 -5.98 -15.40
CA ALA A 478 12.42 -5.71 -14.74
C ALA A 478 12.37 -6.26 -13.31
N SER A 479 12.91 -7.46 -13.09
CA SER A 479 12.92 -8.13 -11.79
C SER A 479 13.80 -7.43 -10.74
N LEU A 480 14.73 -6.58 -11.20
CA LEU A 480 15.71 -5.83 -10.41
C LEU A 480 15.35 -4.34 -10.25
N ARG A 481 14.16 -3.92 -10.70
CA ARG A 481 13.69 -2.53 -10.51
C ARG A 481 13.26 -2.27 -9.07
N SER A 482 13.58 -1.08 -8.56
CA SER A 482 12.95 -0.60 -7.33
C SER A 482 11.48 -0.28 -7.57
N TRP A 483 10.69 -0.19 -6.50
CA TRP A 483 9.30 0.29 -6.59
C TRP A 483 9.20 1.65 -7.28
N ASN A 484 10.11 2.57 -6.97
CA ASN A 484 10.17 3.91 -7.56
C ASN A 484 10.44 3.87 -9.08
N ASP A 485 11.34 2.97 -9.53
CA ASP A 485 11.60 2.75 -10.95
C ASP A 485 10.35 2.19 -11.67
N SER A 486 9.67 1.25 -11.01
CA SER A 486 8.43 0.66 -11.51
C SER A 486 7.31 1.71 -11.61
N LEU A 487 7.20 2.62 -10.64
CA LEU A 487 6.24 3.73 -10.68
C LEU A 487 6.59 4.69 -11.83
N GLY A 488 7.87 5.04 -11.98
CA GLY A 488 8.32 5.88 -13.09
C GLY A 488 8.01 5.27 -14.46
N ALA A 489 8.22 3.95 -14.62
CA ALA A 489 7.89 3.22 -15.83
C ALA A 489 6.37 3.13 -16.05
N ALA A 490 5.58 2.87 -15.00
CA ALA A 490 4.12 2.80 -15.08
C ALA A 490 3.52 4.17 -15.45
N LEU A 491 4.03 5.27 -14.88
CA LEU A 491 3.65 6.63 -15.25
C LEU A 491 4.02 6.94 -16.70
N ALA A 492 5.22 6.55 -17.15
CA ALA A 492 5.66 6.76 -18.53
C ALA A 492 4.78 6.04 -19.57
N SER A 493 4.22 4.88 -19.20
CA SER A 493 3.29 4.10 -20.03
C SER A 493 1.83 4.51 -19.85
N SER A 494 1.51 5.40 -18.91
CA SER A 494 0.15 5.87 -18.65
C SER A 494 -0.30 6.92 -19.67
N HIS A 495 -1.61 7.16 -19.74
CA HIS A 495 -2.21 8.21 -20.57
C HIS A 495 -2.21 9.59 -19.88
N LEU A 496 -1.59 9.71 -18.69
CA LEU A 496 -1.60 10.94 -17.92
C LEU A 496 -0.75 12.05 -18.59
N PRO A 497 -1.27 13.28 -18.70
CA PRO A 497 -0.47 14.42 -19.13
C PRO A 497 0.75 14.62 -18.23
N ALA A 498 1.88 15.02 -18.82
CA ALA A 498 3.12 15.30 -18.09
C ALA A 498 3.68 14.13 -17.25
N ALA A 499 3.47 12.88 -17.67
CA ALA A 499 3.98 11.65 -17.04
C ALA A 499 5.44 11.75 -16.53
N ARG A 500 6.36 12.35 -17.31
CA ARG A 500 7.76 12.57 -16.89
C ARG A 500 7.89 13.51 -15.69
N SER A 501 7.10 14.59 -15.66
CA SER A 501 7.07 15.51 -14.52
C SER A 501 6.46 14.83 -13.30
N LEU A 502 5.44 13.99 -13.47
CA LEU A 502 4.82 13.23 -12.39
C LEU A 502 5.79 12.20 -11.81
N ALA A 503 6.53 11.48 -12.65
CA ALA A 503 7.54 10.53 -12.19
C ALA A 503 8.62 11.20 -11.33
N ARG A 504 9.09 12.39 -11.73
CA ARG A 504 10.03 13.18 -10.92
C ARG A 504 9.42 13.66 -9.61
N ARG A 505 8.16 14.09 -9.64
CA ARG A 505 7.44 14.64 -8.48
C ARG A 505 7.13 13.56 -7.43
N TYR A 506 6.69 12.39 -7.88
CA TYR A 506 6.16 11.33 -7.02
C TYR A 506 7.14 10.19 -6.76
N GLY A 507 8.27 10.12 -7.48
CA GLY A 507 9.22 9.02 -7.38
C GLY A 507 9.70 8.70 -5.96
N GLU A 508 9.75 9.69 -5.06
CA GLU A 508 10.07 9.49 -3.63
C GLU A 508 8.99 10.07 -2.70
N ALA A 509 7.78 10.31 -3.21
CA ALA A 509 6.73 10.94 -2.42
C ALA A 509 6.02 9.98 -1.45
N PHE A 510 6.12 8.67 -1.69
CA PHE A 510 5.41 7.62 -0.96
C PHE A 510 6.26 7.03 0.18
N GLU A 511 5.64 6.79 1.33
CA GLU A 511 6.26 6.12 2.48
C GLU A 511 6.62 4.66 2.18
N ALA A 512 7.55 4.08 2.95
CA ALA A 512 7.96 2.68 2.78
C ALA A 512 6.78 1.70 2.89
N ALA A 513 5.94 1.85 3.92
CA ALA A 513 4.79 0.98 4.14
C ALA A 513 3.80 0.95 2.97
N TYR A 514 3.60 2.07 2.28
CA TYR A 514 2.76 2.10 1.07
C TYR A 514 3.41 1.32 -0.08
N ARG A 515 4.73 1.47 -0.27
CA ARG A 515 5.48 0.83 -1.35
C ARG A 515 5.60 -0.69 -1.18
N ASP A 516 5.53 -1.17 0.04
CA ASP A 516 5.56 -2.60 0.36
C ASP A 516 4.21 -3.29 0.07
N GLU A 517 3.10 -2.54 0.01
CA GLU A 517 1.74 -3.08 -0.06
C GLU A 517 1.01 -2.76 -1.37
N VAL A 518 1.33 -1.63 -2.00
CA VAL A 518 0.65 -1.16 -3.22
C VAL A 518 1.57 -1.33 -4.40
N GLU A 519 1.10 -2.02 -5.44
CA GLU A 519 1.84 -2.17 -6.68
C GLU A 519 2.02 -0.82 -7.40
N ALA A 520 3.18 -0.61 -7.98
CA ALA A 520 3.52 0.66 -8.64
C ALA A 520 2.56 1.05 -9.77
N GLY A 521 1.93 0.07 -10.44
CA GLY A 521 0.90 0.30 -11.44
C GLY A 521 -0.41 0.83 -10.86
N GLU A 522 -0.80 0.38 -9.67
CA GLU A 522 -1.99 0.89 -8.96
C GLU A 522 -1.76 2.32 -8.46
N ALA A 523 -0.54 2.59 -7.96
CA ALA A 523 -0.15 3.92 -7.49
C ALA A 523 -0.24 5.02 -8.56
N VAL A 524 -0.27 4.68 -9.86
CA VAL A 524 -0.53 5.65 -10.94
C VAL A 524 -1.89 6.32 -10.76
N ARG A 525 -2.93 5.56 -10.39
CA ARG A 525 -4.27 6.10 -10.15
C ARG A 525 -4.31 6.97 -8.90
N ASP A 526 -3.57 6.59 -7.87
CA ASP A 526 -3.46 7.36 -6.64
C ASP A 526 -2.75 8.70 -6.91
N VAL A 527 -1.70 8.70 -7.76
CA VAL A 527 -1.05 9.93 -8.25
C VAL A 527 -2.04 10.84 -8.98
N GLU A 528 -2.87 10.29 -9.88
CA GLU A 528 -3.88 11.05 -10.63
C GLU A 528 -4.87 11.75 -9.70
N ILE A 529 -5.41 11.03 -8.70
CA ILE A 529 -6.36 11.58 -7.73
C ILE A 529 -5.72 12.69 -6.88
N ILE A 530 -4.50 12.45 -6.39
CA ILE A 530 -3.77 13.44 -5.58
C ILE A 530 -3.47 14.70 -6.42
N GLU A 531 -3.07 14.54 -7.68
CA GLU A 531 -2.85 15.68 -8.57
C GLU A 531 -4.14 16.44 -8.88
N GLY A 532 -5.27 15.74 -9.05
CA GLY A 532 -6.57 16.38 -9.21
C GLY A 532 -6.92 17.27 -8.00
N LEU A 533 -6.74 16.76 -6.78
CA LEU A 533 -6.92 17.53 -5.55
C LEU A 533 -5.98 18.75 -5.50
N ARG A 534 -4.69 18.54 -5.81
CA ARG A 534 -3.67 19.61 -5.80
C ARG A 534 -3.96 20.71 -6.82
N GLN A 535 -4.35 20.35 -8.04
CA GLN A 535 -4.56 21.28 -9.15
C GLN A 535 -5.87 22.05 -9.05
N SER A 536 -6.89 21.48 -8.40
CA SER A 536 -8.16 22.16 -8.17
C SER A 536 -8.07 23.34 -7.20
N GLY A 537 -6.93 23.54 -6.53
CA GLY A 537 -6.76 24.59 -5.52
C GLY A 537 -7.56 24.33 -4.24
N ALA A 538 -7.98 23.08 -4.03
CA ALA A 538 -8.80 22.70 -2.90
C ALA A 538 -8.06 22.94 -1.57
N GLY A 539 -8.75 23.55 -0.60
CA GLY A 539 -8.17 23.90 0.70
C GLY A 539 -7.87 22.67 1.56
N PRO A 540 -7.16 22.85 2.70
CA PRO A 540 -6.93 21.77 3.66
C PRO A 540 -8.23 21.08 4.08
N GLY A 541 -8.24 19.75 4.11
CA GLY A 541 -9.40 18.92 4.44
C GLY A 541 -10.27 18.52 3.24
N SER A 542 -9.96 18.99 2.03
CA SER A 542 -10.66 18.58 0.82
C SER A 542 -10.41 17.11 0.51
N ILE A 543 -11.43 16.39 0.07
CA ILE A 543 -11.35 14.93 -0.11
C ILE A 543 -11.62 14.45 -1.54
N ALA A 544 -11.04 13.29 -1.86
CA ALA A 544 -11.48 12.40 -2.92
C ALA A 544 -11.53 10.97 -2.37
N ILE A 545 -12.35 10.10 -2.95
CA ILE A 545 -12.45 8.70 -2.53
C ILE A 545 -12.48 7.80 -3.78
N ALA A 546 -11.80 6.66 -3.69
CA ALA A 546 -11.80 5.64 -4.74
C ALA A 546 -12.24 4.29 -4.17
N LEU A 547 -13.32 3.74 -4.70
CA LEU A 547 -13.85 2.42 -4.33
C LEU A 547 -13.37 1.34 -5.31
N ALA A 548 -12.94 0.19 -4.80
CA ALA A 548 -12.48 -0.95 -5.58
C ALA A 548 -12.90 -2.28 -4.95
N GLN A 549 -12.83 -3.36 -5.74
CA GLN A 549 -13.02 -4.72 -5.24
C GLN A 549 -11.75 -5.17 -4.52
N GLY A 550 -11.86 -5.81 -3.35
CA GLY A 550 -10.70 -6.38 -2.67
C GLY A 550 -10.11 -7.59 -3.43
N ALA A 551 -8.79 -7.65 -3.57
CA ALA A 551 -8.11 -8.76 -4.23
C ALA A 551 -8.25 -10.08 -3.42
N GLY A 552 -8.48 -11.19 -4.11
CA GLY A 552 -8.43 -12.55 -3.53
C GLY A 552 -9.51 -12.91 -2.50
N SER A 553 -10.53 -12.07 -2.28
CA SER A 553 -11.59 -12.30 -1.28
C SER A 553 -12.95 -12.57 -1.93
N PRO A 554 -13.88 -13.25 -1.23
CA PRO A 554 -15.25 -13.46 -1.71
C PRO A 554 -15.91 -12.13 -2.07
N SER A 555 -16.97 -12.19 -2.90
CA SER A 555 -17.76 -11.11 -3.51
C SER A 555 -18.25 -9.95 -2.59
N GLN A 556 -17.87 -9.93 -1.32
CA GLN A 556 -18.31 -9.00 -0.28
C GLN A 556 -17.19 -8.12 0.32
N ALA A 557 -15.92 -8.32 -0.03
CA ALA A 557 -14.82 -7.47 0.43
C ALA A 557 -14.57 -6.28 -0.51
N LEU A 558 -14.69 -5.07 0.01
CA LEU A 558 -14.46 -3.82 -0.71
C LEU A 558 -13.22 -3.11 -0.17
N HIS A 559 -12.60 -2.31 -1.01
CA HIS A 559 -11.49 -1.45 -0.65
C HIS A 559 -11.85 -0.01 -0.98
N ALA A 560 -11.63 0.92 -0.04
CA ALA A 560 -11.87 2.34 -0.27
C ALA A 560 -10.68 3.17 0.18
N LYS A 561 -10.05 3.87 -0.78
CA LYS A 561 -8.99 4.83 -0.51
C LYS A 561 -9.57 6.23 -0.39
N LEU A 562 -9.51 6.82 0.80
CA LEU A 562 -9.88 8.20 1.06
C LEU A 562 -8.63 9.09 1.02
N PHE A 563 -8.60 10.03 0.09
CA PHE A 563 -7.51 11.00 -0.10
C PHE A 563 -7.91 12.32 0.56
N VAL A 564 -7.10 12.83 1.47
CA VAL A 564 -7.34 14.08 2.20
C VAL A 564 -6.21 15.05 1.93
N ALA A 565 -6.54 16.20 1.36
CA ALA A 565 -5.57 17.24 1.01
C ALA A 565 -5.12 18.01 2.26
N SER A 566 -3.82 18.01 2.53
CA SER A 566 -3.14 18.83 3.56
C SER A 566 -3.74 18.77 4.96
N ALA A 567 -4.43 17.68 5.31
CA ALA A 567 -5.04 17.44 6.61
C ALA A 567 -5.14 15.93 6.87
N GLN A 568 -5.44 15.56 8.10
CA GLN A 568 -5.71 14.17 8.50
C GLN A 568 -7.21 14.00 8.74
N ALA A 569 -7.80 12.93 8.20
CA ALA A 569 -9.16 12.55 8.56
C ALA A 569 -9.17 11.87 9.94
N GLU A 570 -10.05 12.33 10.82
CA GLU A 570 -10.30 11.63 12.08
C GLU A 570 -11.18 10.40 11.83
N LEU A 571 -10.83 9.27 12.43
CA LEU A 571 -11.63 8.04 12.39
C LEU A 571 -13.07 8.26 12.88
N SER A 572 -13.25 9.08 13.92
CA SER A 572 -14.55 9.51 14.45
C SER A 572 -15.44 10.20 13.41
N THR A 573 -14.84 10.79 12.37
CA THR A 573 -15.54 11.44 11.26
C THR A 573 -15.82 10.46 10.12
N ALA A 574 -14.84 9.61 9.77
CA ALA A 574 -14.94 8.70 8.63
C ALA A 574 -15.83 7.47 8.87
N LEU A 575 -15.69 6.82 10.03
CA LEU A 575 -16.40 5.56 10.31
C LEU A 575 -17.93 5.71 10.27
N PRO A 576 -18.54 6.75 10.87
CA PRO A 576 -19.99 6.91 10.82
C PRO A 576 -20.52 7.09 9.38
N VAL A 577 -19.73 7.68 8.48
CA VAL A 577 -20.12 7.82 7.07
C VAL A 577 -20.21 6.44 6.43
N PHE A 578 -19.15 5.61 6.53
CA PHE A 578 -19.16 4.25 5.99
C PHE A 578 -20.29 3.39 6.58
N GLU A 579 -20.51 3.46 7.89
CA GLU A 579 -21.57 2.72 8.59
C GLU A 579 -22.96 3.07 8.07
N ASN A 580 -23.22 4.36 7.84
CA ASN A 580 -24.48 4.84 7.28
C ASN A 580 -24.67 4.48 5.79
N PHE A 581 -23.61 4.19 5.05
CA PHE A 581 -23.68 3.54 3.73
C PHE A 581 -23.89 2.02 3.80
N GLY A 582 -23.89 1.42 5.00
CA GLY A 582 -24.06 -0.02 5.17
C GLY A 582 -22.75 -0.80 5.02
N LEU A 583 -21.62 -0.14 5.28
CA LEU A 583 -20.28 -0.70 5.25
C LEU A 583 -19.70 -0.78 6.65
N ARG A 584 -18.95 -1.84 6.94
CA ARG A 584 -18.17 -1.98 8.17
C ARG A 584 -16.70 -1.89 7.83
N ALA A 585 -15.99 -0.95 8.46
CA ALA A 585 -14.54 -0.90 8.37
C ALA A 585 -13.95 -2.04 9.19
N ILE A 586 -13.21 -2.92 8.53
CA ILE A 586 -12.48 -4.01 9.17
C ILE A 586 -11.10 -3.53 9.59
N GLU A 587 -10.48 -2.68 8.78
CA GLU A 587 -9.10 -2.24 8.93
C GLU A 587 -8.92 -0.88 8.24
N GLU A 588 -8.04 -0.04 8.79
CA GLU A 588 -7.57 1.21 8.20
C GLU A 588 -6.05 1.21 8.17
N ARG A 589 -5.47 1.67 7.06
CA ARG A 589 -4.04 1.94 6.93
C ARG A 589 -3.82 3.36 6.39
N PRO A 590 -3.28 4.29 7.20
CA PRO A 590 -2.98 5.64 6.74
C PRO A 590 -1.57 5.70 6.13
N TYR A 591 -1.44 6.40 5.01
CA TYR A 591 -0.17 6.70 4.36
C TYR A 591 -0.06 8.18 4.05
N ARG A 592 1.11 8.77 4.27
CA ARG A 592 1.37 10.16 3.86
C ARG A 592 2.08 10.18 2.50
N VAL A 593 1.57 10.98 1.57
CA VAL A 593 2.22 11.23 0.28
C VAL A 593 2.61 12.69 0.18
N THR A 594 3.91 12.95 0.02
CA THR A 594 4.47 14.32 -0.04
C THR A 594 5.14 14.54 -1.40
N PRO A 595 4.43 15.10 -2.40
CA PRO A 595 4.99 15.30 -3.72
C PRO A 595 6.17 16.30 -3.69
N ARG A 596 7.22 16.05 -4.48
CA ARG A 596 8.32 17.00 -4.63
C ARG A 596 7.83 18.29 -5.30
N ASP A 597 8.38 19.44 -4.90
CA ASP A 597 8.00 20.77 -5.40
C ASP A 597 6.55 21.21 -5.04
N ALA A 598 5.95 20.64 -4.00
CA ALA A 598 4.53 20.88 -3.67
C ALA A 598 4.25 22.08 -2.74
N GLY A 599 5.26 22.89 -2.39
CA GLY A 599 5.05 24.12 -1.60
C GLY A 599 4.36 23.91 -0.24
N GLY A 600 4.55 22.75 0.39
CA GLY A 600 3.91 22.37 1.65
C GLY A 600 2.66 21.50 1.52
N PHE A 601 2.15 21.26 0.29
CA PHE A 601 1.06 20.31 0.06
C PHE A 601 1.49 18.85 0.33
N PHE A 602 0.61 18.10 0.96
CA PHE A 602 0.69 16.64 1.11
C PHE A 602 -0.71 16.06 1.00
N SER A 603 -0.83 14.76 0.72
CA SER A 603 -2.09 14.04 0.80
C SER A 603 -1.97 12.91 1.81
N MET A 604 -2.95 12.79 2.71
CA MET A 604 -3.14 11.56 3.48
C MET A 604 -3.99 10.61 2.65
N ILE A 605 -3.53 9.38 2.46
CA ILE A 605 -4.33 8.28 1.91
C ILE A 605 -4.75 7.44 3.11
N HIS A 606 -6.05 7.34 3.38
CA HIS A 606 -6.61 6.40 4.34
C HIS A 606 -7.19 5.23 3.56
N ASP A 607 -6.51 4.08 3.62
CA ASP A 607 -6.91 2.89 2.90
C ASP A 607 -7.74 1.97 3.80
N TYR A 608 -9.01 1.79 3.44
CA TYR A 608 -9.97 1.04 4.24
C TYR A 608 -10.31 -0.30 3.60
N ARG A 609 -10.17 -1.37 4.39
CA ARG A 609 -10.77 -2.67 4.06
C ARG A 609 -12.17 -2.73 4.64
N LEU A 610 -13.16 -2.85 3.77
CA LEU A 610 -14.57 -2.75 4.10
C LEU A 610 -15.29 -4.08 3.84
N ALA A 611 -16.29 -4.38 4.66
CA ALA A 611 -17.26 -5.44 4.40
C ALA A 611 -18.67 -4.88 4.37
N LEU A 612 -19.52 -5.47 3.53
CA LEU A 612 -20.95 -5.19 3.56
C LEU A 612 -21.55 -5.60 4.91
N SER A 613 -22.45 -4.78 5.43
CA SER A 613 -23.26 -5.11 6.62
C SER A 613 -24.31 -6.18 6.32
N THR A 614 -24.69 -6.34 5.05
CA THR A 614 -25.69 -7.30 4.58
C THR A 614 -25.07 -8.34 3.65
N PRO A 615 -25.58 -9.58 3.63
CA PRO A 615 -25.03 -10.66 2.81
C PRO A 615 -25.35 -10.54 1.31
N GLN A 616 -26.20 -9.60 0.90
CA GLN A 616 -26.53 -9.40 -0.51
C GLN A 616 -25.32 -8.83 -1.28
N PRO A 617 -24.94 -9.42 -2.43
CA PRO A 617 -23.86 -8.90 -3.25
C PRO A 617 -24.27 -7.57 -3.89
N ILE A 618 -23.29 -6.68 -4.11
CA ILE A 618 -23.49 -5.42 -4.83
C ILE A 618 -22.86 -5.49 -6.22
N ASP A 619 -23.50 -4.85 -7.21
CA ASP A 619 -22.87 -4.58 -8.51
C ASP A 619 -21.97 -3.34 -8.38
N LEU A 620 -20.69 -3.58 -8.10
CA LEU A 620 -19.70 -2.52 -7.92
C LEU A 620 -19.62 -1.58 -9.14
N ALA A 621 -19.79 -2.09 -10.36
CA ALA A 621 -19.71 -1.27 -11.56
C ALA A 621 -20.86 -0.25 -11.61
N ALA A 622 -22.06 -0.65 -11.19
CA ALA A 622 -23.23 0.22 -11.15
C ALA A 622 -23.21 1.25 -10.00
N VAL A 623 -22.61 0.91 -8.86
CA VAL A 623 -22.68 1.75 -7.64
C VAL A 623 -21.44 2.59 -7.37
N LYS A 624 -20.27 2.23 -7.91
CA LYS A 624 -18.98 2.88 -7.60
C LYS A 624 -19.03 4.40 -7.70
N ALA A 625 -19.40 4.94 -8.86
CA ALA A 625 -19.43 6.39 -9.07
C ALA A 625 -20.47 7.09 -8.16
N ARG A 626 -21.63 6.45 -7.96
CA ARG A 626 -22.71 6.97 -7.09
C ARG A 626 -22.28 7.02 -5.63
N PHE A 627 -21.55 5.99 -5.18
CA PHE A 627 -20.97 5.95 -3.84
C PHE A 627 -19.91 7.03 -3.66
N GLU A 628 -18.97 7.18 -4.60
CA GLU A 628 -17.90 8.19 -4.50
C GLU A 628 -18.48 9.62 -4.45
N GLU A 629 -19.49 9.91 -5.28
CA GLU A 629 -20.24 11.17 -5.25
C GLU A 629 -20.99 11.37 -3.93
N ALA A 630 -21.76 10.35 -3.49
CA ALA A 630 -22.56 10.42 -2.27
C ALA A 630 -21.69 10.59 -1.03
N PHE A 631 -20.56 9.86 -0.94
CA PHE A 631 -19.62 9.95 0.16
C PHE A 631 -19.06 11.38 0.26
N LYS A 632 -18.66 11.99 -0.87
CA LYS A 632 -18.19 13.38 -0.90
C LYS A 632 -19.27 14.37 -0.44
N ALA A 633 -20.51 14.21 -0.90
CA ALA A 633 -21.62 15.08 -0.51
C ALA A 633 -21.96 14.96 0.99
N VAL A 634 -21.90 13.75 1.55
CA VAL A 634 -22.09 13.53 3.00
C VAL A 634 -20.92 14.10 3.80
N TRP A 635 -19.68 13.89 3.34
CA TRP A 635 -18.47 14.39 4.00
C TRP A 635 -18.42 15.92 4.09
N THR A 636 -18.85 16.60 3.03
CA THR A 636 -18.88 18.07 2.96
C THR A 636 -20.12 18.68 3.61
N GLY A 637 -21.05 17.86 4.13
CA GLY A 637 -22.28 18.31 4.77
C GLY A 637 -23.36 18.83 3.81
N GLU A 638 -23.19 18.62 2.50
CA GLU A 638 -24.21 18.90 1.48
C GLU A 638 -25.42 17.96 1.59
N VAL A 639 -25.24 16.80 2.22
CA VAL A 639 -26.27 15.77 2.47
C VAL A 639 -26.13 15.22 3.90
N GLU A 640 -27.24 14.80 4.51
CA GLU A 640 -27.22 14.22 5.86
C GLU A 640 -26.49 12.86 5.92
N ASN A 641 -25.77 12.66 7.03
CA ASN A 641 -25.13 11.39 7.37
C ASN A 641 -26.09 10.50 8.19
N ASP A 642 -27.00 9.79 7.52
CA ASP A 642 -27.95 8.87 8.12
C ASP A 642 -28.09 7.58 7.29
N SER A 643 -28.81 6.58 7.81
CA SER A 643 -28.85 5.24 7.20
C SER A 643 -29.71 5.14 5.93
N PHE A 644 -30.34 6.24 5.45
CA PHE A 644 -30.86 6.28 4.08
C PHE A 644 -29.74 6.11 3.04
N ASN A 645 -28.50 6.47 3.39
CA ASN A 645 -27.34 6.36 2.51
C ASN A 645 -27.05 4.91 2.06
N ARG A 646 -27.52 3.90 2.79
CA ARG A 646 -27.46 2.48 2.38
C ARG A 646 -28.09 2.21 1.02
N LEU A 647 -29.12 2.98 0.65
CA LEU A 647 -29.81 2.85 -0.63
C LEU A 647 -28.92 3.17 -1.84
N VAL A 648 -27.81 3.90 -1.65
CA VAL A 648 -26.83 4.13 -2.72
C VAL A 648 -26.19 2.83 -3.16
N LEU A 649 -25.86 1.94 -2.22
CA LEU A 649 -25.26 0.64 -2.51
C LEU A 649 -26.32 -0.45 -2.76
N GLN A 650 -27.40 -0.47 -1.99
CA GLN A 650 -28.40 -1.56 -2.03
C GLN A 650 -29.43 -1.41 -3.15
N ALA A 651 -29.84 -0.19 -3.47
CA ALA A 651 -30.83 0.11 -4.52
C ALA A 651 -30.21 0.84 -5.72
N ALA A 652 -28.88 1.00 -5.73
CA ALA A 652 -28.12 1.70 -6.75
C ALA A 652 -28.63 3.13 -7.02
N LEU A 653 -29.12 3.83 -5.99
CA LEU A 653 -29.64 5.19 -6.13
C LEU A 653 -28.52 6.24 -6.04
N SER A 654 -28.67 7.35 -6.77
CA SER A 654 -27.84 8.54 -6.60
C SER A 654 -28.14 9.26 -5.30
N VAL A 655 -27.19 10.08 -4.83
CA VAL A 655 -27.34 10.83 -3.57
C VAL A 655 -28.56 11.76 -3.57
N ARG A 656 -28.91 12.33 -4.73
CA ARG A 656 -30.07 13.22 -4.87
C ARG A 656 -31.39 12.46 -4.79
N GLU A 657 -31.46 11.26 -5.37
CA GLU A 657 -32.61 10.37 -5.27
C GLU A 657 -32.86 9.89 -3.84
N VAL A 658 -31.79 9.53 -3.12
CA VAL A 658 -31.86 9.20 -1.70
C VAL A 658 -32.36 10.39 -0.88
N SER A 659 -31.90 11.62 -1.19
CA SER A 659 -32.38 12.84 -0.55
C SER A 659 -33.88 13.10 -0.76
N ALA A 660 -34.46 12.71 -1.91
CA ALA A 660 -35.91 12.80 -2.12
C ALA A 660 -36.69 11.84 -1.20
N LEU A 661 -36.25 10.57 -1.09
CA LEU A 661 -36.85 9.61 -0.17
C LEU A 661 -36.69 10.04 1.28
N ARG A 662 -35.51 10.56 1.66
CA ARG A 662 -35.27 11.14 2.98
C ARG A 662 -36.23 12.30 3.27
N ALA A 663 -36.40 13.22 2.33
CA ALA A 663 -37.34 14.34 2.49
C ALA A 663 -38.79 13.85 2.69
N ILE A 664 -39.23 12.81 1.97
CA ILE A 664 -40.55 12.18 2.17
C ILE A 664 -40.67 11.58 3.58
N ALA A 665 -39.64 10.87 4.04
CA ALA A 665 -39.63 10.28 5.38
C ALA A 665 -39.72 11.34 6.48
N LYS A 666 -38.96 12.43 6.34
CA LYS A 666 -38.98 13.56 7.27
C LYS A 666 -40.36 14.23 7.30
N PHE A 667 -41.00 14.37 6.13
CA PHE A 667 -42.38 14.83 6.04
C PHE A 667 -43.35 13.89 6.76
N LEU A 668 -43.30 12.58 6.47
CA LEU A 668 -44.17 11.58 7.08
C LEU A 668 -44.04 11.57 8.62
N ARG A 669 -42.83 11.74 9.14
CA ARG A 669 -42.58 11.91 10.57
C ARG A 669 -43.31 13.14 11.13
N GLN A 670 -43.18 14.29 10.48
CA GLN A 670 -43.90 15.52 10.85
C GLN A 670 -45.43 15.38 10.69
N ALA A 671 -45.88 14.58 9.72
CA ALA A 671 -47.29 14.30 9.45
C ALA A 671 -47.94 13.41 10.52
N GLY A 672 -47.17 12.87 11.47
CA GLY A 672 -47.67 12.07 12.60
C GLY A 672 -47.58 10.57 12.40
N LEU A 673 -46.78 10.08 11.43
CA LEU A 673 -46.49 8.66 11.31
C LEU A 673 -45.77 8.16 12.57
N THR A 674 -46.26 7.07 13.17
CA THR A 674 -45.81 6.59 14.49
C THR A 674 -44.45 5.92 14.49
N TYR A 675 -43.92 5.56 13.32
CA TYR A 675 -42.65 4.86 13.18
C TYR A 675 -41.46 5.83 13.25
N SER A 676 -40.37 5.39 13.89
CA SER A 676 -39.14 6.20 13.98
C SER A 676 -38.46 6.33 12.62
N GLN A 677 -37.63 7.38 12.46
CA GLN A 677 -36.84 7.57 11.23
C GLN A 677 -35.95 6.35 10.94
N ALA A 678 -35.24 5.85 11.95
CA ALA A 678 -34.37 4.68 11.81
C ALA A 678 -35.14 3.43 11.33
N TYR A 679 -36.39 3.25 11.75
CA TYR A 679 -37.20 2.12 11.30
C TYR A 679 -37.70 2.29 9.86
N MET A 680 -38.02 3.52 9.44
CA MET A 680 -38.33 3.81 8.04
C MET A 680 -37.11 3.61 7.11
N GLU A 681 -35.92 4.01 7.56
CA GLU A 681 -34.65 3.76 6.86
C GLU A 681 -34.43 2.26 6.64
N ASP A 682 -34.56 1.48 7.71
CA ASP A 682 -34.44 0.03 7.69
C ASP A 682 -35.49 -0.63 6.78
N ALA A 683 -36.74 -0.16 6.81
CA ALA A 683 -37.82 -0.70 5.97
C ALA A 683 -37.52 -0.51 4.47
N LEU A 684 -37.03 0.66 4.06
CA LEU A 684 -36.61 0.90 2.68
C LEU A 684 -35.35 0.09 2.30
N ALA A 685 -34.36 0.02 3.21
CA ALA A 685 -33.11 -0.71 3.00
C ALA A 685 -33.33 -2.22 2.84
N ARG A 686 -34.28 -2.81 3.58
CA ARG A 686 -34.65 -4.24 3.46
C ARG A 686 -35.51 -4.54 2.24
N ASN A 687 -36.15 -3.53 1.66
CA ASN A 687 -37.02 -3.65 0.49
C ASN A 687 -36.54 -2.72 -0.65
N PRO A 688 -35.28 -2.86 -1.13
CA PRO A 688 -34.65 -1.91 -2.05
C PRO A 688 -35.38 -1.81 -3.40
N ASP A 689 -36.00 -2.90 -3.87
CA ASP A 689 -36.81 -2.91 -5.09
C ASP A 689 -38.04 -2.01 -4.97
N VAL A 690 -38.74 -2.06 -3.81
CA VAL A 690 -39.90 -1.19 -3.55
C VAL A 690 -39.45 0.25 -3.40
N ALA A 691 -38.35 0.52 -2.69
CA ALA A 691 -37.77 1.87 -2.59
C ALA A 691 -37.45 2.47 -3.97
N GLY A 692 -36.84 1.66 -4.86
CA GLY A 692 -36.59 2.03 -6.25
C GLY A 692 -37.87 2.28 -7.04
N LEU A 693 -38.93 1.48 -6.84
CA LEU A 693 -40.22 1.69 -7.48
C LEU A 693 -40.93 2.96 -6.99
N VAL A 694 -40.91 3.25 -5.68
CA VAL A 694 -41.45 4.50 -5.12
C VAL A 694 -40.79 5.73 -5.75
N LEU A 695 -39.47 5.69 -5.89
CA LEU A 695 -38.74 6.75 -6.57
C LEU A 695 -39.10 6.83 -8.06
N ARG A 696 -39.26 5.70 -8.75
CA ARG A 696 -39.71 5.69 -10.15
C ARG A 696 -41.10 6.28 -10.29
N LEU A 697 -42.02 6.00 -9.36
CA LEU A 697 -43.35 6.62 -9.31
C LEU A 697 -43.24 8.14 -9.14
N PHE A 698 -42.39 8.59 -8.21
CA PHE A 698 -42.10 10.01 -8.02
C PHE A 698 -41.58 10.64 -9.32
N LYS A 699 -40.62 9.99 -9.98
CA LYS A 699 -40.06 10.50 -11.24
C LYS A 699 -41.09 10.56 -12.36
N ALA A 700 -41.83 9.47 -12.59
CA ALA A 700 -42.89 9.42 -13.60
C ALA A 700 -43.89 10.58 -13.44
N ARG A 701 -44.30 10.87 -12.19
CA ARG A 701 -45.26 11.94 -11.88
C ARG A 701 -44.68 13.35 -12.08
N PHE A 702 -43.38 13.57 -11.88
CA PHE A 702 -42.81 14.91 -11.75
C PHE A 702 -41.72 15.27 -12.75
N ASP A 703 -41.24 14.35 -13.57
CA ASP A 703 -40.25 14.64 -14.63
C ASP A 703 -40.86 15.60 -15.67
N PRO A 704 -40.31 16.81 -15.84
CA PRO A 704 -40.78 17.77 -16.85
C PRO A 704 -40.51 17.30 -18.28
N GLY A 705 -39.56 16.37 -18.49
CA GLY A 705 -39.23 15.80 -19.79
C GLY A 705 -40.26 14.79 -20.30
N LEU A 706 -41.14 14.28 -19.43
CA LEU A 706 -42.22 13.37 -19.82
C LEU A 706 -43.46 14.14 -20.28
N GLY A 707 -44.00 13.77 -21.45
CA GLY A 707 -45.30 14.24 -21.93
C GLY A 707 -46.46 13.73 -21.06
N LEU A 708 -47.64 14.35 -21.16
CA LEU A 708 -48.80 14.03 -20.30
C LEU A 708 -49.25 12.56 -20.43
N GLU A 709 -49.38 12.05 -21.65
CA GLU A 709 -49.83 10.67 -21.91
C GLU A 709 -48.84 9.63 -21.38
N ALA A 710 -47.54 9.81 -21.70
CA ALA A 710 -46.47 8.96 -21.17
C ALA A 710 -46.41 8.99 -19.64
N ARG A 711 -46.55 10.18 -19.02
CA ARG A 711 -46.61 10.34 -17.56
C ARG A 711 -47.75 9.53 -16.96
N MET A 712 -48.96 9.62 -17.53
CA MET A 712 -50.12 8.88 -17.03
C MET A 712 -49.89 7.37 -17.14
N GLN A 713 -49.45 6.89 -18.30
CA GLN A 713 -49.20 5.47 -18.55
C GLN A 713 -48.08 4.90 -17.66
N GLU A 714 -46.96 5.61 -17.52
CA GLU A 714 -45.86 5.19 -16.65
C GLU A 714 -46.26 5.19 -15.17
N THR A 715 -47.00 6.22 -14.74
CA THR A 715 -47.51 6.30 -13.36
C THR A 715 -48.39 5.11 -13.03
N GLU A 716 -49.31 4.73 -13.93
CA GLU A 716 -50.18 3.57 -13.77
C GLU A 716 -49.39 2.26 -13.75
N THR A 717 -48.52 2.06 -14.75
CA THR A 717 -47.67 0.87 -14.86
C THR A 717 -46.78 0.67 -13.62
N ILE A 718 -46.17 1.73 -13.11
CA ILE A 718 -45.32 1.66 -11.91
C ILE A 718 -46.17 1.41 -10.66
N SER A 719 -47.36 2.01 -10.57
CA SER A 719 -48.27 1.78 -9.43
C SER A 719 -48.72 0.32 -9.35
N GLU A 720 -49.02 -0.33 -10.47
CA GLU A 720 -49.32 -1.77 -10.53
C GLU A 720 -48.13 -2.62 -10.06
N ARG A 721 -46.91 -2.29 -10.51
CA ARG A 721 -45.68 -2.97 -10.08
C ARG A 721 -45.41 -2.79 -8.58
N ILE A 722 -45.67 -1.61 -8.04
CA ILE A 722 -45.58 -1.34 -6.61
C ILE A 722 -46.57 -2.22 -5.85
N ASN A 723 -47.83 -2.25 -6.27
CA ASN A 723 -48.85 -3.06 -5.62
C ASN A 723 -48.49 -4.56 -5.62
N ALA A 724 -47.92 -5.06 -6.71
CA ALA A 724 -47.41 -6.43 -6.78
C ALA A 724 -46.23 -6.65 -5.83
N ALA A 725 -45.22 -5.77 -5.85
CA ALA A 725 -44.04 -5.90 -5.00
C ALA A 725 -44.34 -5.77 -3.50
N LEU A 726 -45.36 -5.00 -3.11
CA LEU A 726 -45.81 -4.88 -1.73
C LEU A 726 -46.38 -6.19 -1.16
N LEU A 727 -46.88 -7.11 -2.02
CA LEU A 727 -47.37 -8.42 -1.57
C LEU A 727 -46.24 -9.33 -1.06
N ASP A 728 -45.00 -9.08 -1.49
CA ASP A 728 -43.83 -9.88 -1.11
C ASP A 728 -43.11 -9.32 0.15
N VAL A 729 -43.60 -8.20 0.70
CA VAL A 729 -43.02 -7.59 1.90
C VAL A 729 -43.36 -8.44 3.14
N LYS A 730 -42.32 -8.91 3.83
CA LYS A 730 -42.48 -9.91 4.92
C LYS A 730 -43.06 -9.32 6.21
N SER A 731 -42.81 -8.05 6.50
CA SER A 731 -43.25 -7.38 7.72
C SER A 731 -44.46 -6.49 7.43
N LEU A 732 -45.53 -6.66 8.21
CA LEU A 732 -46.73 -5.82 8.11
C LEU A 732 -46.44 -4.34 8.39
N ASP A 733 -45.54 -4.06 9.33
CA ASP A 733 -45.15 -2.68 9.64
C ASP A 733 -44.32 -2.08 8.50
N GLU A 734 -43.45 -2.86 7.87
CA GLU A 734 -42.69 -2.41 6.69
C GLU A 734 -43.62 -2.14 5.50
N ASP A 735 -44.60 -3.02 5.24
CA ASP A 735 -45.64 -2.80 4.22
C ASP A 735 -46.41 -1.50 4.47
N ARG A 736 -46.84 -1.24 5.71
CA ARG A 736 -47.50 0.02 6.09
C ARG A 736 -46.62 1.24 5.85
N ILE A 737 -45.34 1.18 6.23
CA ILE A 737 -44.38 2.26 5.97
C ILE A 737 -44.30 2.51 4.46
N LEU A 738 -44.03 1.48 3.66
CA LEU A 738 -43.86 1.60 2.21
C LEU A 738 -45.14 2.15 1.54
N ARG A 739 -46.33 1.70 1.96
CA ARG A 739 -47.61 2.27 1.50
C ARG A 739 -47.77 3.75 1.83
N ARG A 740 -47.28 4.21 2.99
CA ARG A 740 -47.31 5.64 3.37
C ARG A 740 -46.37 6.47 2.49
N PHE A 741 -45.22 5.94 2.08
CA PHE A 741 -44.38 6.58 1.06
C PHE A 741 -45.09 6.69 -0.30
N VAL A 742 -45.74 5.62 -0.75
CA VAL A 742 -46.52 5.61 -2.01
C VAL A 742 -47.67 6.63 -1.95
N ASN A 743 -48.42 6.66 -0.84
CA ASN A 743 -49.50 7.62 -0.62
C ASN A 743 -48.98 9.06 -0.62
N ALA A 744 -47.86 9.33 0.06
CA ALA A 744 -47.24 10.66 0.04
C ALA A 744 -46.91 11.11 -1.38
N VAL A 745 -46.23 10.29 -2.18
CA VAL A 745 -45.91 10.59 -3.59
C VAL A 745 -47.17 10.81 -4.44
N SER A 746 -48.22 10.03 -4.19
CA SER A 746 -49.50 10.14 -4.91
C SER A 746 -50.25 11.43 -4.57
N ALA A 747 -50.19 11.88 -3.32
CA ALA A 747 -50.79 13.11 -2.83
C ALA A 747 -49.97 14.39 -3.14
N MET A 748 -48.74 14.24 -3.66
CA MET A 748 -47.94 15.39 -4.10
C MET A 748 -48.53 16.05 -5.34
N LEU A 749 -48.43 17.38 -5.36
CA LEU A 749 -48.92 18.26 -6.42
C LEU A 749 -47.81 18.93 -7.22
N ARG A 750 -46.71 19.33 -6.54
CA ARG A 750 -45.55 20.01 -7.13
C ARG A 750 -44.26 19.68 -6.36
N THR A 751 -43.11 19.78 -7.01
CA THR A 751 -41.79 19.63 -6.37
C THR A 751 -40.71 20.50 -7.01
N THR A 752 -39.73 20.94 -6.21
CA THR A 752 -38.54 21.66 -6.69
C THR A 752 -37.42 20.71 -7.18
N TYR A 753 -37.61 19.40 -7.09
CA TYR A 753 -36.56 18.40 -7.34
C TYR A 753 -35.87 18.53 -8.70
N TYR A 754 -36.59 18.92 -9.75
CA TYR A 754 -36.09 19.08 -11.12
C TYR A 754 -35.61 20.49 -11.46
N GLN A 755 -35.83 21.46 -10.57
CA GLN A 755 -35.40 22.82 -10.81
C GLN A 755 -33.87 22.90 -10.76
N THR A 756 -33.30 23.72 -11.62
CA THR A 756 -31.85 23.95 -11.73
C THR A 756 -31.53 25.44 -11.67
N SER A 757 -30.31 25.78 -11.29
CA SER A 757 -29.77 27.13 -11.48
C SER A 757 -29.55 27.44 -12.97
N GLU A 758 -29.22 28.69 -13.28
CA GLU A 758 -28.86 29.14 -14.64
C GLU A 758 -27.69 28.36 -15.25
N HIS A 759 -26.82 27.77 -14.42
CA HIS A 759 -25.69 26.94 -14.86
C HIS A 759 -26.01 25.45 -14.95
N GLY A 760 -27.29 25.08 -14.86
CA GLY A 760 -27.73 23.68 -14.92
C GLY A 760 -27.47 22.87 -13.65
N VAL A 761 -27.04 23.50 -12.56
CA VAL A 761 -26.81 22.82 -11.27
C VAL A 761 -28.17 22.57 -10.61
N PRO A 762 -28.48 21.32 -10.19
CA PRO A 762 -29.74 21.04 -9.52
C PRO A 762 -29.95 21.89 -8.25
N HIS A 763 -31.17 22.38 -8.05
CA HIS A 763 -31.51 23.21 -6.90
C HIS A 763 -31.26 22.44 -5.58
N PRO A 764 -30.55 23.00 -4.59
CA PRO A 764 -30.11 22.24 -3.42
C PRO A 764 -31.25 21.90 -2.46
N VAL A 765 -32.28 22.74 -2.37
CA VAL A 765 -33.42 22.53 -1.47
C VAL A 765 -34.51 21.74 -2.20
N ILE A 766 -34.96 20.65 -1.57
CA ILE A 766 -36.07 19.82 -2.06
C ILE A 766 -37.33 20.23 -1.28
N ALA A 767 -38.38 20.60 -2.00
CA ALA A 767 -39.68 20.83 -1.41
C ALA A 767 -40.78 20.09 -2.17
N PHE A 768 -41.84 19.80 -1.42
CA PHE A 768 -43.03 19.11 -1.91
C PHE A 768 -44.26 19.89 -1.50
N LYS A 769 -45.17 20.13 -2.44
CA LYS A 769 -46.52 20.62 -2.17
C LYS A 769 -47.48 19.43 -2.18
N PHE A 770 -48.28 19.25 -1.15
CA PHE A 770 -49.24 18.17 -1.01
C PHE A 770 -50.69 18.68 -1.01
N ASP A 771 -51.60 17.87 -1.51
CA ASP A 771 -53.02 17.92 -1.11
C ASP A 771 -53.19 17.12 0.19
N SER A 772 -53.38 17.82 1.30
CA SER A 772 -53.46 17.17 2.60
C SER A 772 -54.69 16.30 2.78
N HIS A 773 -55.74 16.44 1.96
CA HIS A 773 -56.91 15.57 2.05
C HIS A 773 -56.64 14.17 1.52
N LEU A 774 -55.71 14.05 0.56
CA LEU A 774 -55.30 12.77 -0.04
C LEU A 774 -54.25 12.01 0.81
N LEU A 775 -53.70 12.66 1.84
CA LEU A 775 -52.79 12.02 2.78
C LEU A 775 -53.55 11.17 3.79
N ASP A 776 -53.23 9.89 3.79
CA ASP A 776 -53.77 8.93 4.74
C ASP A 776 -53.27 9.19 6.15
N ASP A 777 -54.10 8.91 7.16
CA ASP A 777 -53.81 9.07 8.60
C ASP A 777 -53.33 10.47 9.04
N LEU A 778 -53.40 11.47 8.17
CA LEU A 778 -53.05 12.84 8.53
C LEU A 778 -54.00 13.37 9.62
N PRO A 779 -53.48 13.81 10.79
CA PRO A 779 -54.32 14.28 11.89
C PRO A 779 -55.21 15.46 11.50
N ALA A 780 -56.45 15.45 11.98
CA ALA A 780 -57.39 16.55 11.77
C ALA A 780 -56.99 17.81 12.57
N PRO A 781 -57.30 19.01 12.07
CA PRO A 781 -57.87 19.35 10.79
C PRO A 781 -56.80 19.32 9.69
N ARG A 782 -57.21 18.92 8.49
CA ARG A 782 -56.33 18.84 7.32
C ARG A 782 -56.36 20.19 6.58
N PRO A 783 -55.20 20.84 6.37
CA PRO A 783 -55.11 22.01 5.49
C PRO A 783 -55.59 21.68 4.07
N LEU A 784 -55.79 22.69 3.23
CA LEU A 784 -55.97 22.46 1.79
C LEU A 784 -54.64 22.04 1.14
N TYR A 785 -53.58 22.79 1.43
CA TYR A 785 -52.24 22.52 0.93
C TYR A 785 -51.20 22.59 2.04
N GLU A 786 -50.20 21.72 1.92
CA GLU A 786 -48.99 21.72 2.74
C GLU A 786 -47.76 21.77 1.86
N ILE A 787 -46.91 22.76 2.08
CA ILE A 787 -45.58 22.81 1.47
C ILE A 787 -44.57 22.38 2.52
N PHE A 788 -43.89 21.27 2.29
CA PHE A 788 -42.78 20.80 3.11
C PHE A 788 -41.46 21.14 2.43
N VAL A 789 -40.51 21.68 3.18
CA VAL A 789 -39.19 22.10 2.71
C VAL A 789 -38.12 21.29 3.46
N TYR A 790 -37.18 20.72 2.71
CA TYR A 790 -36.09 19.92 3.23
C TYR A 790 -34.74 20.34 2.65
N HIS A 791 -33.79 20.57 3.54
CA HIS A 791 -32.37 20.75 3.28
C HIS A 791 -31.57 20.37 4.56
N PRO A 792 -30.30 19.93 4.48
CA PRO A 792 -29.51 19.63 5.69
C PRO A 792 -29.39 20.79 6.69
N ARG A 793 -29.54 22.04 6.23
CA ARG A 793 -29.56 23.26 7.07
C ARG A 793 -30.95 23.68 7.58
N VAL A 794 -32.04 23.28 6.91
CA VAL A 794 -33.39 23.73 7.28
C VAL A 794 -34.45 22.70 6.93
N GLU A 795 -35.36 22.46 7.87
CA GLU A 795 -36.64 21.79 7.63
C GLU A 795 -37.77 22.79 7.89
N GLY A 796 -38.89 22.69 7.19
CA GLY A 796 -40.01 23.59 7.44
C GLY A 796 -41.30 23.17 6.77
N VAL A 797 -42.41 23.74 7.22
CA VAL A 797 -43.73 23.51 6.66
C VAL A 797 -44.51 24.81 6.53
N HIS A 798 -45.30 24.94 5.48
CA HIS A 798 -46.31 25.99 5.33
C HIS A 798 -47.68 25.35 5.11
N LEU A 799 -48.61 25.58 6.05
CA LEU A 799 -49.95 25.04 6.07
C LEU A 799 -50.95 26.10 5.61
N ARG A 800 -51.78 25.76 4.64
CA ARG A 800 -52.77 26.68 4.06
C ARG A 800 -54.14 26.03 3.94
N PHE A 801 -55.19 26.67 4.46
CA PHE A 801 -56.56 26.15 4.48
C PHE A 801 -57.46 26.64 3.34
N GLY A 802 -56.95 27.48 2.44
CA GLY A 802 -57.67 27.96 1.26
C GLY A 802 -56.75 28.67 0.28
N ARG A 803 -57.21 28.89 -0.96
CA ARG A 803 -56.37 29.45 -2.04
C ARG A 803 -55.86 30.86 -1.75
N VAL A 804 -56.69 31.68 -1.09
CA VAL A 804 -56.32 33.02 -0.60
C VAL A 804 -56.21 32.93 0.91
N ALA A 805 -54.99 32.89 1.43
CA ALA A 805 -54.74 32.73 2.85
C ALA A 805 -53.54 33.55 3.32
N ARG A 806 -53.49 33.88 4.61
CA ARG A 806 -52.40 34.64 5.23
C ARG A 806 -52.04 34.11 6.61
N GLY A 807 -50.76 34.14 6.94
CA GLY A 807 -50.32 34.15 8.33
C GLY A 807 -48.81 34.10 8.51
N GLY A 808 -48.41 34.09 9.78
CA GLY A 808 -47.02 34.25 10.19
C GLY A 808 -46.13 33.03 9.95
N LEU A 809 -44.83 33.26 9.76
CA LEU A 809 -43.78 32.23 9.71
C LEU A 809 -43.03 32.19 11.04
N ARG A 810 -43.06 31.04 11.71
CA ARG A 810 -42.44 30.86 13.02
C ARG A 810 -41.06 30.22 12.91
N TRP A 811 -40.08 30.77 13.63
CA TRP A 811 -38.86 30.04 13.93
C TRP A 811 -39.19 29.06 15.06
N SER A 812 -39.19 27.77 14.75
CA SER A 812 -39.40 26.70 15.73
C SER A 812 -38.08 26.16 16.26
N ASP A 813 -38.05 25.88 17.56
CA ASP A 813 -37.00 25.10 18.25
C ASP A 813 -37.40 23.62 18.39
N ARG A 814 -38.58 23.22 17.89
CA ARG A 814 -39.14 21.87 18.02
C ARG A 814 -38.77 20.97 16.84
N ARG A 815 -37.64 20.29 16.94
CA ARG A 815 -37.16 19.37 15.88
C ARG A 815 -38.14 18.24 15.55
N GLU A 816 -38.78 17.65 16.56
CA GLU A 816 -39.57 16.42 16.38
C GLU A 816 -40.99 16.69 15.89
N ASP A 817 -41.57 17.87 16.16
CA ASP A 817 -42.99 18.12 15.89
C ASP A 817 -43.35 19.60 15.60
N PHE A 818 -42.45 20.34 14.93
CA PHE A 818 -42.74 21.71 14.50
C PHE A 818 -44.01 21.80 13.63
N ARG A 819 -44.37 20.76 12.86
CA ARG A 819 -45.64 20.77 12.10
C ARG A 819 -46.85 20.82 13.03
N THR A 820 -46.84 20.09 14.15
CA THR A 820 -47.91 20.11 15.16
C THR A 820 -48.01 21.48 15.82
N GLU A 821 -46.88 22.14 16.07
CA GLU A 821 -46.85 23.53 16.56
C GLU A 821 -47.51 24.48 15.54
N VAL A 822 -47.09 24.42 14.28
CA VAL A 822 -47.63 25.27 13.19
C VAL A 822 -49.12 25.00 12.97
N LEU A 823 -49.55 23.74 13.03
CA LEU A 823 -50.96 23.35 12.91
C LEU A 823 -51.80 23.88 14.07
N SER A 824 -51.26 23.88 15.30
CA SER A 824 -51.96 24.46 16.46
C SER A 824 -52.13 25.97 16.32
N LEU A 825 -51.13 26.67 15.74
CA LEU A 825 -51.20 28.10 15.49
C LEU A 825 -52.16 28.47 14.36
N VAL A 826 -52.21 27.68 13.28
CA VAL A 826 -53.15 27.95 12.19
C VAL A 826 -54.60 27.70 12.59
N LYS A 827 -54.87 26.75 13.50
CA LYS A 827 -56.20 26.57 14.13
C LYS A 827 -56.67 27.85 14.81
N ALA A 828 -55.81 28.45 15.63
CA ALA A 828 -56.14 29.73 16.29
C ALA A 828 -56.33 30.85 15.25
N GLN A 829 -55.52 30.87 14.19
CA GLN A 829 -55.66 31.84 13.10
C GLN A 829 -56.96 31.66 12.31
N GLN A 830 -57.44 30.42 12.14
CA GLN A 830 -58.72 30.13 11.49
C GLN A 830 -59.90 30.72 12.28
N VAL A 831 -59.92 30.52 13.60
CA VAL A 831 -60.94 31.12 14.46
C VAL A 831 -60.84 32.65 14.44
N LYS A 832 -59.62 33.20 14.45
CA LYS A 832 -59.39 34.64 14.33
C LYS A 832 -59.87 35.21 12.99
N ASN A 833 -59.69 34.45 11.91
CA ASN A 833 -60.06 34.86 10.56
C ASN A 833 -61.51 34.50 10.20
N ALA A 834 -62.28 33.85 11.09
CA ALA A 834 -63.66 33.44 10.79
C ALA A 834 -64.59 34.61 10.42
N VAL A 835 -64.23 35.84 10.79
CA VAL A 835 -64.96 37.08 10.49
C VAL A 835 -64.26 38.00 9.47
N ILE A 836 -63.14 37.57 8.86
CA ILE A 836 -62.38 38.36 7.87
C ILE A 836 -61.92 37.49 6.68
N VAL A 837 -61.92 38.06 5.48
CA VAL A 837 -61.17 37.51 4.33
C VAL A 837 -59.75 38.08 4.43
N PRO A 838 -58.68 37.27 4.31
CA PRO A 838 -58.58 35.87 3.87
C PRO A 838 -58.57 34.81 4.99
N VAL A 839 -58.73 33.53 4.61
CA VAL A 839 -58.62 32.39 5.56
C VAL A 839 -57.20 32.25 6.14
N GLY A 840 -57.03 31.48 7.21
CA GLY A 840 -55.76 31.31 7.91
C GLY A 840 -54.74 30.43 7.17
N ALA A 841 -53.49 30.90 7.12
CA ALA A 841 -52.30 30.09 6.84
C ALA A 841 -51.29 30.25 7.98
N LYS A 842 -50.31 29.34 8.07
CA LYS A 842 -49.20 29.46 8.99
C LYS A 842 -48.03 28.66 8.48
N GLY A 843 -46.82 29.18 8.63
CA GLY A 843 -45.61 28.41 8.39
C GLY A 843 -44.72 28.35 9.60
N GLY A 844 -43.78 27.42 9.57
CA GLY A 844 -42.70 27.35 10.52
C GLY A 844 -41.49 26.63 9.95
N PHE A 845 -40.31 27.02 10.37
CA PHE A 845 -39.04 26.44 9.96
C PHE A 845 -38.15 26.16 11.17
N PHE A 846 -37.31 25.14 11.03
CA PHE A 846 -36.36 24.66 12.02
C PHE A 846 -34.95 24.72 11.42
N PRO A 847 -34.10 25.67 11.85
CA PRO A 847 -32.68 25.69 11.51
C PRO A 847 -31.95 24.51 12.16
N LYS A 848 -31.25 23.70 11.36
CA LYS A 848 -30.64 22.45 11.80
C LYS A 848 -29.19 22.57 12.24
N GLN A 849 -28.49 23.61 11.77
CA GLN A 849 -27.04 23.80 11.95
C GLN A 849 -26.72 25.04 12.79
N LEU A 850 -27.53 25.32 13.82
CA LEU A 850 -27.22 26.41 14.74
C LEU A 850 -25.88 26.14 15.46
N PRO A 851 -24.98 27.13 15.54
CA PRO A 851 -23.64 26.93 16.08
C PRO A 851 -23.70 26.63 17.59
N LEU A 852 -23.10 25.49 17.99
CA LEU A 852 -22.96 25.12 19.40
C LEU A 852 -21.90 26.01 20.07
N GLY A 853 -22.30 26.77 21.09
CA GLY A 853 -21.39 27.70 21.78
C GLY A 853 -21.00 28.95 20.98
N GLY A 854 -21.65 29.19 19.83
CA GLY A 854 -21.44 30.39 19.02
C GLY A 854 -21.95 31.67 19.68
N THR A 855 -21.50 32.80 19.16
CA THR A 855 -21.99 34.12 19.53
C THR A 855 -23.46 34.30 19.14
N ARG A 856 -24.15 35.27 19.76
CA ARG A 856 -25.54 35.60 19.44
C ARG A 856 -25.69 36.00 17.97
N GLU A 857 -24.68 36.67 17.43
CA GLU A 857 -24.62 37.14 16.05
C GLU A 857 -24.55 35.96 15.08
N GLU A 858 -23.71 34.95 15.34
CA GLU A 858 -23.60 33.74 14.52
C GLU A 858 -24.89 32.91 14.56
N PHE A 859 -25.50 32.76 15.73
CA PHE A 859 -26.79 32.09 15.88
C PHE A 859 -27.90 32.78 15.06
N GLN A 860 -27.96 34.11 15.14
CA GLN A 860 -28.91 34.91 14.39
C GLN A 860 -28.66 34.83 12.87
N ALA A 861 -27.38 34.85 12.45
CA ALA A 861 -26.99 34.75 11.04
C ALA A 861 -27.43 33.43 10.42
N GLU A 862 -27.23 32.29 11.11
CA GLU A 862 -27.69 30.98 10.63
C GLU A 862 -29.22 30.92 10.55
N GLY A 863 -29.92 31.45 11.57
CA GLY A 863 -31.37 31.56 11.53
C GLY A 863 -31.91 32.35 10.34
N ILE A 864 -31.26 33.47 10.00
CA ILE A 864 -31.58 34.26 8.81
C ILE A 864 -31.28 33.47 7.53
N ALA A 865 -30.16 32.74 7.47
CA ALA A 865 -29.81 31.91 6.31
C ALA A 865 -30.83 30.78 6.07
N ALA A 866 -31.22 30.08 7.13
CA ALA A 866 -32.28 29.06 7.09
C ALA A 866 -33.63 29.66 6.66
N TYR A 867 -34.00 30.82 7.20
CA TYR A 867 -35.22 31.54 6.82
C TYR A 867 -35.22 31.93 5.34
N LYS A 868 -34.09 32.46 4.82
CA LYS A 868 -33.93 32.81 3.40
C LYS A 868 -34.13 31.59 2.50
N MET A 869 -33.53 30.44 2.83
CA MET A 869 -33.75 29.18 2.10
C MET A 869 -35.23 28.78 2.12
N PHE A 870 -35.86 28.81 3.30
CA PHE A 870 -37.26 28.43 3.45
C PHE A 870 -38.19 29.31 2.60
N VAL A 871 -38.12 30.63 2.73
CA VAL A 871 -38.97 31.58 1.99
C VAL A 871 -38.73 31.52 0.49
N SER A 872 -37.46 31.44 0.07
CA SER A 872 -37.12 31.29 -1.34
C SER A 872 -37.77 30.03 -1.93
N THR A 873 -37.67 28.91 -1.21
CA THR A 873 -38.23 27.63 -1.68
C THR A 873 -39.77 27.63 -1.73
N LEU A 874 -40.45 28.37 -0.84
CA LEU A 874 -41.90 28.55 -0.95
C LEU A 874 -42.28 29.28 -2.25
N LEU A 875 -41.51 30.30 -2.63
CA LEU A 875 -41.70 31.01 -3.90
C LEU A 875 -41.36 30.14 -5.10
N ASP A 876 -40.38 29.23 -4.98
CA ASP A 876 -40.00 28.29 -6.05
C ASP A 876 -41.12 27.30 -6.42
N LEU A 877 -42.15 27.13 -5.58
CA LEU A 877 -43.33 26.29 -5.87
C LEU A 877 -44.62 27.08 -6.15
N THR A 878 -44.58 28.40 -6.00
CA THR A 878 -45.73 29.29 -6.14
C THR A 878 -45.74 29.90 -7.53
N ASP A 879 -46.90 29.94 -8.19
CA ASP A 879 -47.01 30.62 -9.48
C ASP A 879 -46.77 32.13 -9.31
N ASN A 880 -46.26 32.81 -10.32
CA ASN A 880 -46.16 34.27 -10.33
C ASN A 880 -47.27 34.89 -11.18
N LEU A 881 -47.54 36.18 -10.99
CA LEU A 881 -48.51 36.95 -11.78
C LEU A 881 -47.79 38.10 -12.49
N VAL A 882 -47.45 37.92 -13.77
CA VAL A 882 -46.70 38.91 -14.55
C VAL A 882 -47.63 39.54 -15.57
N ALA A 883 -47.85 40.85 -15.45
CA ALA A 883 -48.78 41.60 -16.31
C ALA A 883 -50.21 41.02 -16.39
N GLY A 884 -50.68 40.39 -15.31
CA GLY A 884 -52.00 39.76 -15.23
C GLY A 884 -52.05 38.30 -15.68
N GLU A 885 -50.96 37.76 -16.24
CA GLU A 885 -50.85 36.37 -16.68
C GLU A 885 -50.17 35.49 -15.62
N ILE A 886 -50.63 34.24 -15.50
CA ILE A 886 -50.05 33.26 -14.59
C ILE A 886 -48.77 32.69 -15.21
N VAL A 887 -47.65 32.86 -14.51
CA VAL A 887 -46.36 32.32 -14.90
C VAL A 887 -45.98 31.22 -13.91
N PRO A 888 -46.02 29.93 -14.30
CA PRO A 888 -45.63 28.84 -13.41
C PRO A 888 -44.11 28.80 -13.19
N PRO A 889 -43.63 28.23 -12.07
CA PRO A 889 -42.20 28.01 -11.86
C PRO A 889 -41.59 27.14 -12.95
N ALA A 890 -40.35 27.45 -13.35
CA ALA A 890 -39.63 26.68 -14.36
C ALA A 890 -39.44 25.22 -13.92
N LEU A 891 -39.36 24.30 -14.89
CA LEU A 891 -39.09 22.87 -14.68
C LEU A 891 -39.98 22.21 -13.59
N THR A 892 -41.25 22.65 -13.49
CA THR A 892 -42.19 22.19 -12.47
C THR A 892 -43.45 21.62 -13.09
N VAL A 893 -43.70 20.33 -12.87
CA VAL A 893 -44.97 19.70 -13.23
C VAL A 893 -46.02 20.07 -12.18
N ARG A 894 -47.20 20.53 -12.64
CA ARG A 894 -48.32 20.93 -11.79
C ARG A 894 -49.45 19.90 -11.91
N HIS A 895 -49.85 19.29 -10.80
CA HIS A 895 -51.05 18.44 -10.72
C HIS A 895 -52.25 19.18 -10.10
N ASP A 896 -52.07 20.44 -9.74
CA ASP A 896 -53.09 21.37 -9.27
C ASP A 896 -53.32 22.52 -10.26
N GLY A 897 -54.34 23.35 -9.99
CA GLY A 897 -54.60 24.57 -10.77
C GLY A 897 -53.67 25.73 -10.40
N ASP A 898 -53.98 26.91 -10.93
CA ASP A 898 -53.17 28.11 -10.69
C ASP A 898 -53.16 28.53 -9.21
N ASP A 899 -51.97 28.85 -8.72
CA ASP A 899 -51.70 29.17 -7.33
C ASP A 899 -50.72 30.36 -7.18
N PRO A 900 -51.11 31.59 -7.60
CA PRO A 900 -50.22 32.74 -7.55
C PRO A 900 -50.16 33.44 -6.18
N TYR A 901 -51.04 33.09 -5.24
CA TYR A 901 -51.25 33.84 -4.01
C TYR A 901 -50.55 33.20 -2.81
N LEU A 902 -49.39 33.74 -2.44
CA LEU A 902 -48.68 33.41 -1.20
C LEU A 902 -48.34 34.69 -0.44
N VAL A 903 -48.89 34.84 0.77
CA VAL A 903 -48.62 35.99 1.67
C VAL A 903 -48.17 35.48 3.02
N VAL A 904 -47.07 36.03 3.51
CA VAL A 904 -46.47 35.68 4.78
C VAL A 904 -46.52 36.85 5.77
N ALA A 905 -46.26 36.58 7.04
CA ALA A 905 -46.15 37.60 8.08
C ALA A 905 -45.06 37.25 9.09
N ALA A 906 -44.65 38.21 9.90
CA ALA A 906 -43.83 37.95 11.07
C ALA A 906 -44.57 37.12 12.14
N ASP A 907 -43.81 36.31 12.88
CA ASP A 907 -44.22 35.59 14.08
C ASP A 907 -43.06 35.55 15.10
N LYS A 908 -43.15 34.70 16.14
CA LYS A 908 -42.08 34.46 17.10
C LYS A 908 -40.78 34.07 16.38
N GLY A 909 -39.70 34.78 16.73
CA GLY A 909 -38.36 34.56 16.16
C GLY A 909 -38.14 35.15 14.77
N THR A 910 -39.16 35.76 14.15
CA THR A 910 -39.07 36.34 12.78
C THR A 910 -39.56 37.79 12.71
N ALA A 911 -39.73 38.46 13.85
CA ALA A 911 -40.27 39.82 13.93
C ALA A 911 -39.53 40.84 13.03
N THR A 912 -38.21 40.71 12.89
CA THR A 912 -37.39 41.59 12.04
C THR A 912 -37.17 41.05 10.62
N PHE A 913 -37.77 39.90 10.27
CA PHE A 913 -37.46 39.20 9.02
C PHE A 913 -38.40 39.55 7.86
N SER A 914 -39.48 40.30 8.11
CA SER A 914 -40.42 40.73 7.08
C SER A 914 -39.72 41.46 5.93
N ASP A 915 -38.76 42.33 6.24
CA ASP A 915 -37.99 43.06 5.22
C ASP A 915 -37.09 42.12 4.40
N THR A 916 -36.53 41.08 5.03
CA THR A 916 -35.79 40.03 4.33
C THR A 916 -36.68 39.28 3.33
N ALA A 917 -37.90 38.89 3.74
CA ALA A 917 -38.84 38.20 2.86
C ALA A 917 -39.31 39.08 1.69
N ASN A 918 -39.63 40.34 1.95
CA ASN A 918 -40.00 41.32 0.92
C ASN A 918 -38.84 41.59 -0.06
N GLY A 919 -37.61 41.63 0.46
CA GLY A 919 -36.41 41.73 -0.37
C GLY A 919 -36.25 40.55 -1.33
N ILE A 920 -36.47 39.32 -0.84
CA ILE A 920 -36.44 38.11 -1.69
C ILE A 920 -37.53 38.17 -2.77
N ALA A 921 -38.76 38.48 -2.39
CA ALA A 921 -39.90 38.58 -3.32
C ALA A 921 -39.63 39.62 -4.42
N THR A 922 -39.12 40.80 -4.04
CA THR A 922 -38.78 41.88 -4.98
C THR A 922 -37.65 41.48 -5.91
N ALA A 923 -36.57 40.88 -5.38
CA ALA A 923 -35.42 40.43 -6.18
C ALA A 923 -35.81 39.35 -7.22
N ARG A 924 -36.83 38.54 -6.91
CA ARG A 924 -37.36 37.50 -7.80
C ARG A 924 -38.48 37.99 -8.71
N GLY A 925 -38.84 39.28 -8.66
CA GLY A 925 -39.94 39.83 -9.45
C GLY A 925 -41.30 39.22 -9.12
N PHE A 926 -41.49 38.74 -7.88
CA PHE A 926 -42.78 38.21 -7.43
C PHE A 926 -43.80 39.35 -7.33
N TRP A 927 -45.00 39.15 -7.87
CA TRP A 927 -45.97 40.21 -8.13
C TRP A 927 -46.43 41.01 -6.90
N LEU A 928 -46.37 40.42 -5.70
CA LEU A 928 -46.69 41.11 -4.46
C LEU A 928 -45.57 42.06 -3.98
N GLY A 929 -44.34 41.93 -4.50
CA GLY A 929 -43.22 42.80 -4.16
C GLY A 929 -43.02 42.98 -2.65
N ASP A 930 -43.11 44.22 -2.17
CA ASP A 930 -42.97 44.57 -0.75
C ASP A 930 -44.25 44.36 0.09
N ALA A 931 -45.34 43.88 -0.52
CA ALA A 931 -46.55 43.42 0.15
C ALA A 931 -46.56 41.90 0.40
N PHE A 932 -45.52 41.16 -0.02
CA PHE A 932 -45.41 39.71 0.19
C PHE A 932 -45.43 39.32 1.67
N ALA A 933 -44.69 40.06 2.50
CA ALA A 933 -44.58 39.87 3.93
C ALA A 933 -45.11 41.09 4.70
N SER A 934 -46.17 40.90 5.49
CA SER A 934 -46.71 41.98 6.32
C SER A 934 -45.89 42.20 7.60
N GLY A 935 -45.75 43.45 8.03
CA GLY A 935 -45.01 43.82 9.25
C GLY A 935 -43.54 44.21 9.00
N GLY A 936 -43.19 44.63 7.79
CA GLY A 936 -41.90 45.23 7.45
C GLY A 936 -41.84 46.73 7.77
N SER A 937 -40.66 47.32 7.57
CA SER A 937 -40.36 48.74 7.88
C SER A 937 -41.22 49.76 7.12
N LYS A 938 -41.81 49.37 5.98
CA LYS A 938 -42.75 50.19 5.20
C LYS A 938 -44.22 50.08 5.66
N GLY A 939 -44.52 49.20 6.62
CA GLY A 939 -45.88 48.94 7.12
C GLY A 939 -46.23 49.73 8.40
N TYR A 940 -47.42 49.47 8.95
CA TYR A 940 -47.84 50.04 10.23
C TYR A 940 -47.13 49.36 11.40
N ASP A 941 -46.43 50.12 12.23
CA ASP A 941 -45.80 49.62 13.46
C ASP A 941 -46.88 49.33 14.51
N HIS A 942 -47.15 48.05 14.72
CA HIS A 942 -48.21 47.57 15.61
C HIS A 942 -48.01 48.01 17.07
N LYS A 943 -46.76 48.10 17.54
CA LYS A 943 -46.43 48.50 18.91
C LYS A 943 -46.51 50.01 19.08
N LYS A 944 -45.92 50.77 18.16
CA LYS A 944 -45.93 52.24 18.19
C LYS A 944 -47.35 52.79 18.07
N MET A 945 -48.19 52.16 17.25
CA MET A 945 -49.60 52.55 17.08
C MET A 945 -50.54 51.90 18.09
N GLY A 946 -50.09 50.89 18.84
CA GLY A 946 -50.88 50.15 19.81
C GLY A 946 -52.11 49.46 19.20
N ILE A 947 -52.03 49.01 17.94
CA ILE A 947 -53.20 48.55 17.16
C ILE A 947 -53.91 47.40 17.88
N THR A 948 -53.15 46.40 18.32
CA THR A 948 -53.68 45.21 18.99
C THR A 948 -54.28 45.57 20.34
N ALA A 949 -53.55 46.35 21.16
CA ALA A 949 -54.00 46.77 22.48
C ALA A 949 -55.28 47.61 22.40
N ARG A 950 -55.36 48.57 21.47
CA ARG A 950 -56.55 49.39 21.24
C ARG A 950 -57.75 48.55 20.81
N GLY A 951 -57.55 47.63 19.87
CA GLY A 951 -58.61 46.71 19.43
C GLY A 951 -59.13 45.83 20.57
N ALA A 952 -58.22 45.26 21.38
CA ALA A 952 -58.59 44.49 22.57
C ALA A 952 -59.32 45.38 23.61
N TRP A 953 -58.88 46.63 23.78
CA TRP A 953 -59.48 47.57 24.72
C TRP A 953 -60.89 48.00 24.33
N GLU A 954 -61.22 48.07 23.05
CA GLU A 954 -62.62 48.26 22.62
C GLU A 954 -63.53 47.13 23.11
N ALA A 955 -63.04 45.89 23.13
CA ALA A 955 -63.78 44.76 23.69
C ALA A 955 -63.90 44.87 25.23
N VAL A 956 -62.84 45.31 25.92
CA VAL A 956 -62.88 45.59 27.38
C VAL A 956 -63.91 46.67 27.69
N LYS A 957 -63.87 47.83 27.00
CA LYS A 957 -64.84 48.91 27.15
C LYS A 957 -66.26 48.42 26.92
N ARG A 958 -66.49 47.64 25.87
CA ARG A 958 -67.80 47.07 25.58
C ARG A 958 -68.28 46.15 26.71
N HIS A 959 -67.43 45.24 27.19
CA HIS A 959 -67.78 44.28 28.21
C HIS A 959 -68.13 44.96 29.55
N PHE A 960 -67.31 45.91 30.01
CA PHE A 960 -67.59 46.67 31.22
C PHE A 960 -68.83 47.56 31.06
N ARG A 961 -69.05 48.14 29.87
CA ARG A 961 -70.28 48.90 29.59
C ARG A 961 -71.54 48.02 29.66
N GLU A 962 -71.47 46.76 29.23
CA GLU A 962 -72.56 45.78 29.39
C GLU A 962 -72.82 45.44 30.87
N MET A 963 -71.82 45.67 31.75
CA MET A 963 -71.94 45.57 33.20
C MET A 963 -72.27 46.91 33.89
N GLY A 964 -72.52 47.98 33.12
CA GLY A 964 -72.85 49.30 33.66
C GLY A 964 -71.67 50.09 34.24
N HIS A 965 -70.42 49.77 33.86
CA HIS A 965 -69.20 50.46 34.33
C HIS A 965 -68.43 51.08 33.17
N ASP A 966 -68.04 52.35 33.29
CA ASP A 966 -67.21 53.02 32.27
C ASP A 966 -65.74 53.11 32.69
N THR A 967 -64.93 52.20 32.12
CA THR A 967 -63.47 52.13 32.34
C THR A 967 -62.69 53.40 31.98
N GLN A 968 -63.29 54.38 31.32
CA GLN A 968 -62.64 55.64 30.97
C GLN A 968 -62.88 56.74 32.02
N SER A 969 -63.96 56.65 32.81
CA SER A 969 -64.29 57.63 33.84
C SER A 969 -64.27 57.08 35.26
N GLU A 970 -64.43 55.78 35.43
CA GLU A 970 -64.58 55.11 36.74
C GLU A 970 -63.35 54.24 37.08
N PRO A 971 -62.89 54.23 38.35
CA PRO A 971 -61.79 53.37 38.80
C PRO A 971 -62.09 51.87 38.74
N PHE A 972 -61.11 51.07 38.33
CA PHE A 972 -61.18 49.62 38.35
C PHE A 972 -59.80 48.98 38.58
N SER A 973 -59.80 47.77 39.15
CA SER A 973 -58.59 47.02 39.45
C SER A 973 -58.18 46.09 38.30
N VAL A 974 -56.89 45.98 38.07
CA VAL A 974 -56.30 45.11 37.06
C VAL A 974 -55.25 44.20 37.68
N ILE A 975 -55.32 42.92 37.31
CA ILE A 975 -54.25 41.94 37.44
C ILE A 975 -53.93 41.49 36.02
N GLY A 976 -52.66 41.49 35.63
CA GLY A 976 -52.32 41.08 34.27
C GLY A 976 -50.99 40.35 34.12
N VAL A 977 -50.80 39.78 32.94
CA VAL A 977 -49.61 39.00 32.60
C VAL A 977 -48.82 39.76 31.54
N GLY A 978 -47.59 40.14 31.88
CA GLY A 978 -46.71 40.98 31.07
C GLY A 978 -46.11 42.14 31.87
N ASP A 979 -45.42 43.02 31.16
CA ASP A 979 -44.76 44.20 31.69
C ASP A 979 -44.89 45.40 30.74
N MET A 980 -44.46 46.58 31.17
CA MET A 980 -44.59 47.82 30.42
C MET A 980 -43.77 47.86 29.10
N SER A 981 -42.80 46.97 28.89
CA SER A 981 -42.09 46.85 27.60
C SER A 981 -42.90 46.09 26.54
N GLY A 982 -43.95 45.36 26.94
CA GLY A 982 -44.79 44.56 26.06
C GLY A 982 -45.69 45.38 25.14
N ASP A 983 -45.88 44.91 23.90
CA ASP A 983 -46.76 45.56 22.92
C ASP A 983 -48.21 45.66 23.44
N VAL A 984 -48.82 44.53 23.80
CA VAL A 984 -50.24 44.49 24.21
C VAL A 984 -50.43 45.01 25.63
N PHE A 985 -49.66 44.49 26.58
CA PHE A 985 -49.78 44.85 28.00
C PHE A 985 -49.43 46.32 28.22
N GLY A 986 -48.26 46.77 27.77
CA GLY A 986 -47.78 48.13 27.98
C GLY A 986 -48.71 49.17 27.37
N ASN A 987 -49.10 49.03 26.10
CA ASN A 987 -50.06 49.94 25.50
C ASN A 987 -51.42 49.89 26.24
N GLY A 988 -51.91 48.69 26.57
CA GLY A 988 -53.20 48.51 27.23
C GLY A 988 -53.28 49.20 28.59
N MET A 989 -52.23 49.09 29.41
CA MET A 989 -52.16 49.72 30.73
C MET A 989 -52.03 51.25 30.71
N LEU A 990 -51.95 51.84 29.51
CA LEU A 990 -51.94 53.29 29.28
C LEU A 990 -53.23 53.81 28.63
N LEU A 991 -54.20 52.94 28.30
CA LEU A 991 -55.47 53.33 27.66
C LEU A 991 -56.53 53.86 28.65
N SER A 992 -56.23 53.85 29.96
CA SER A 992 -57.05 54.51 30.98
C SER A 992 -56.19 54.95 32.15
N ASP A 993 -56.38 56.19 32.60
CA ASP A 993 -55.79 56.73 33.83
C ASP A 993 -56.54 56.28 35.09
N LYS A 994 -57.64 55.51 34.93
CA LYS A 994 -58.46 54.96 36.02
C LYS A 994 -58.06 53.55 36.46
N ILE A 995 -56.98 53.01 35.87
CA ILE A 995 -56.45 51.67 36.19
C ILE A 995 -55.75 51.69 37.55
N ARG A 996 -56.20 50.81 38.45
CA ARG A 996 -55.48 50.36 39.64
C ARG A 996 -54.79 49.03 39.34
N LEU A 997 -53.54 49.09 38.88
CA LEU A 997 -52.76 47.88 38.59
C LEU A 997 -52.24 47.30 39.91
N ILE A 998 -52.95 46.33 40.46
CA ILE A 998 -52.65 45.79 41.79
C ILE A 998 -51.65 44.63 41.76
N ALA A 999 -51.54 43.95 40.61
CA ALA A 999 -50.55 42.92 40.37
C ALA A 999 -50.24 42.77 38.88
N ALA A 1000 -48.99 42.47 38.56
CA ALA A 1000 -48.58 42.05 37.24
C ALA A 1000 -47.40 41.08 37.32
N PHE A 1001 -47.26 40.17 36.37
CA PHE A 1001 -46.12 39.26 36.34
C PHE A 1001 -45.72 38.88 34.92
N ASP A 1002 -44.43 38.69 34.70
CA ASP A 1002 -43.88 38.12 33.47
C ASP A 1002 -42.95 36.93 33.79
N HIS A 1003 -42.08 36.56 32.86
CA HIS A 1003 -41.11 35.49 33.06
C HIS A 1003 -39.91 35.88 33.94
N ARG A 1004 -39.82 37.15 34.36
CA ARG A 1004 -38.70 37.73 35.10
C ARG A 1004 -39.11 38.13 36.51
N ASP A 1005 -40.20 38.90 36.61
CA ASP A 1005 -40.57 39.65 37.81
C ASP A 1005 -42.05 39.44 38.19
N ILE A 1006 -42.35 39.51 39.49
CA ILE A 1006 -43.72 39.66 40.03
C ILE A 1006 -43.86 41.04 40.67
N PHE A 1007 -44.70 41.90 40.09
CA PHE A 1007 -45.08 43.21 40.60
C PHE A 1007 -46.35 43.12 41.43
N LEU A 1008 -46.34 43.69 42.64
CA LEU A 1008 -47.48 43.82 43.53
C LEU A 1008 -47.57 45.25 44.07
N ASP A 1009 -48.74 45.86 43.97
CA ASP A 1009 -49.06 47.16 44.56
C ASP A 1009 -50.48 47.10 45.17
N PRO A 1010 -50.62 46.82 46.47
CA PRO A 1010 -51.93 46.58 47.09
C PRO A 1010 -52.93 47.74 46.96
N ASP A 1011 -52.49 48.99 47.00
CA ASP A 1011 -53.31 50.20 46.91
C ASP A 1011 -52.63 51.30 46.07
N PRO A 1012 -52.60 51.15 44.73
CA PRO A 1012 -51.86 52.06 43.85
C PRO A 1012 -52.60 53.39 43.69
N ASP A 1013 -51.89 54.51 43.87
CA ASP A 1013 -52.39 55.82 43.42
C ASP A 1013 -52.46 55.83 41.89
N MET A 1014 -53.66 56.05 41.34
CA MET A 1014 -53.90 55.95 39.90
C MET A 1014 -53.09 56.96 39.08
N ALA A 1015 -52.96 58.21 39.56
CA ALA A 1015 -52.27 59.26 38.81
C ALA A 1015 -50.75 59.15 38.91
N VAL A 1016 -50.23 58.72 40.05
CA VAL A 1016 -48.80 58.44 40.25
C VAL A 1016 -48.39 57.19 39.48
N SER A 1017 -49.10 56.08 39.67
CA SER A 1017 -48.80 54.82 38.99
C SER A 1017 -48.97 54.91 37.47
N PHE A 1018 -49.94 55.68 36.96
CA PHE A 1018 -50.08 55.90 35.51
C PHE A 1018 -48.86 56.62 34.91
N ARG A 1019 -48.38 57.69 35.56
CA ARG A 1019 -47.17 58.39 35.10
C ARG A 1019 -45.93 57.50 35.14
N GLU A 1020 -45.81 56.67 36.18
CA GLU A 1020 -44.70 55.73 36.28
C GLU A 1020 -44.77 54.63 35.21
N ARG A 1021 -45.96 54.08 34.94
CA ARG A 1021 -46.19 53.18 33.80
C ARG A 1021 -45.82 53.85 32.47
N GLN A 1022 -46.17 55.12 32.26
CA GLN A 1022 -45.77 55.86 31.05
C GLN A 1022 -44.25 56.02 30.93
N ARG A 1023 -43.57 56.35 32.04
CA ARG A 1023 -42.10 56.44 32.09
C ARG A 1023 -41.47 55.11 31.69
N LEU A 1024 -41.91 54.01 32.28
CA LEU A 1024 -41.42 52.66 31.98
C LEU A 1024 -41.64 52.27 30.52
N PHE A 1025 -42.84 52.54 29.97
CA PHE A 1025 -43.16 52.25 28.57
C PHE A 1025 -42.27 53.01 27.58
N ALA A 1026 -41.82 54.23 27.95
CA ALA A 1026 -40.95 55.07 27.11
C ALA A 1026 -39.47 54.65 27.14
N LEU A 1027 -39.06 53.77 28.06
CA LEU A 1027 -37.68 53.30 28.12
C LEU A 1027 -37.36 52.39 26.92
N PRO A 1028 -36.14 52.45 26.36
CA PRO A 1028 -35.71 51.54 25.29
C PRO A 1028 -35.82 50.06 25.66
N ARG A 1029 -35.65 49.74 26.95
CA ARG A 1029 -35.90 48.44 27.59
C ARG A 1029 -36.41 48.70 29.00
N SER A 1030 -37.40 47.94 29.44
CA SER A 1030 -37.90 47.99 30.82
C SER A 1030 -38.28 46.60 31.35
N SER A 1031 -38.30 46.44 32.66
CA SER A 1031 -39.00 45.38 33.39
C SER A 1031 -39.72 45.97 34.60
N TRP A 1032 -40.37 45.14 35.41
CA TRP A 1032 -40.95 45.61 36.66
C TRP A 1032 -39.88 46.05 37.66
N ALA A 1033 -38.66 45.49 37.58
CA ALA A 1033 -37.54 45.91 38.42
C ALA A 1033 -37.14 47.39 38.23
N ASP A 1034 -37.47 47.99 37.08
CA ASP A 1034 -37.23 49.41 36.81
C ASP A 1034 -38.29 50.34 37.42
N TYR A 1035 -39.38 49.80 37.96
CA TYR A 1035 -40.44 50.57 38.62
C TYR A 1035 -39.91 51.20 39.91
N ASP A 1036 -40.16 52.50 40.11
CA ASP A 1036 -39.72 53.19 41.31
C ASP A 1036 -40.41 52.61 42.56
N ARG A 1037 -39.63 51.86 43.35
CA ARG A 1037 -40.10 51.17 44.56
C ARG A 1037 -40.65 52.14 45.60
N ALA A 1038 -40.26 53.41 45.59
CA ALA A 1038 -40.79 54.41 46.51
C ALA A 1038 -42.26 54.78 46.21
N LEU A 1039 -42.75 54.46 45.00
CA LEU A 1039 -44.13 54.72 44.57
C LEU A 1039 -45.08 53.55 44.82
N ILE A 1040 -44.57 52.41 45.33
CA ILE A 1040 -45.35 51.21 45.62
C ILE A 1040 -45.95 51.32 47.02
N SER A 1041 -47.24 51.00 47.18
CA SER A 1041 -47.93 51.06 48.46
C SER A 1041 -47.39 50.03 49.48
N PRO A 1042 -47.55 50.27 50.81
CA PRO A 1042 -47.09 49.35 51.84
C PRO A 1042 -47.63 47.93 51.66
N GLY A 1043 -46.75 46.94 51.73
CA GLY A 1043 -47.08 45.53 51.47
C GLY A 1043 -46.92 45.09 50.01
N GLY A 1044 -46.60 46.03 49.11
CA GLY A 1044 -46.22 45.75 47.72
C GLY A 1044 -44.72 45.62 47.51
N GLY A 1045 -44.34 45.22 46.29
CA GLY A 1045 -42.95 45.06 45.89
C GLY A 1045 -42.80 44.49 44.48
N VAL A 1046 -41.55 44.39 44.05
CA VAL A 1046 -41.15 43.67 42.83
C VAL A 1046 -40.22 42.53 43.26
N TYR A 1047 -40.61 41.31 42.93
CA TYR A 1047 -39.97 40.06 43.37
C TYR A 1047 -39.40 39.26 42.21
#